data_AF-A0A9P3E0L4-F1
#
_entry.id   AF-A0A9P3E0L4-F1
#
_cell.length_a   1.000
_cell.length_b   1.000
_cell.length_c   1.000
_cell.angle_alpha   90.00
_cell.angle_beta   90.00
_cell.angle_gamma   90.00
#
_symmetry.space_group_name_H-M   'P 1'
#
loop_
_entity.id
_entity.type
_entity.pdbx_description
1 polymer ?
#
loop_
_entity_poly.entity_id
_entity_poly.type
_entity_poly.pdbx_seq_one_letter_code
_entity_poly.pdbx_strand_id
1 'polypeptide(L)'
;MAKVASDIRRTFPRTDEVVLSYIAGLVDDEEEEVDDIIEMTRGMLQSGPSQSDTKALDDFIGRLVTYLESQSSKRIRKAPTVTRLDKTINMRSQVMSATIAMSGKVDLESNTKGQASRVDLTKLAKAEAKLKAKIEKRSKRDLYQGSKLIEAHAKQQSYEEMFMKVNPLDLSGAAKGKSKDIHLTNIDVSFASNRILSGATLTMAHGRRYGLIGRNGVGKSTLLRHLALREVPIPTHISILYVEQEVVGDDTPAIDSVLQADVWRHKLVTDEAELNARLEALETALKADGEGAEEKSAMESERDEISAKLGDVQKMLIEMEAETAPARAAALLAGLGFEEEVQKNPTRSFSGGWRMRLALARALFVKPDLLMLDEPSNNLDLNALAWLEDYLQTWPSTILVVSHDRAFLDAVATDIVHQHSHRLDYYKGNFSQFYATKTDRAINQRKEYEAQQIVIKGLQDFIARWRYNANRAPQAQSRIKQLEKMVLIDPPEEEESESFSFPEPEKISPPLLQLDEVTFGYSPDKLILKDVNIDVGLDSRITIVGPNGAGKSTAIKLLTGSIQPIKGTATLNSRVRIAYFTQHHIDSLDVSMSPVAFLQSKYPGKTEQEMRSHLGNFGITGLTGLQRIGTLSGGQKSRVAFSVLSLSRPHILLLDEPSNHMDIEGIDALIEAISKFKGGVISISHDERFITATSSQLWVCSDGSLTKYSGNVEDYKNLIVNNIRAKTKP
;
A
#
# COMPACT_ATOMS: atom_id res chain seq x y z
N MET A 1 -4.31 7.62 48.43
CA MET A 1 -3.92 9.06 48.34
C MET A 1 -3.08 9.67 49.49
N ALA A 2 -3.65 10.06 50.65
CA ALA A 2 -3.02 11.06 51.55
C ALA A 2 -1.70 10.65 52.24
N LYS A 3 -1.54 9.36 52.57
CA LYS A 3 -0.38 8.84 53.33
C LYS A 3 0.91 8.79 52.49
N VAL A 4 0.79 8.37 51.23
CA VAL A 4 1.93 8.28 50.29
C VAL A 4 2.39 9.68 49.88
N ALA A 5 1.45 10.59 49.59
CA ALA A 5 1.77 11.99 49.30
C ALA A 5 2.48 12.69 50.47
N SER A 6 2.07 12.43 51.72
CA SER A 6 2.74 12.99 52.90
C SER A 6 4.16 12.43 53.11
N ASP A 7 4.38 11.14 52.82
CA ASP A 7 5.70 10.53 52.95
C ASP A 7 6.66 10.98 51.86
N ILE A 8 6.19 11.19 50.61
CA ILE A 8 6.99 11.80 49.55
C ILE A 8 7.37 13.23 49.94
N ARG A 9 6.45 14.03 50.48
CA ARG A 9 6.72 15.42 50.88
C ARG A 9 7.70 15.53 52.05
N ARG A 10 7.71 14.54 52.94
CA ARG A 10 8.68 14.43 54.04
C ARG A 10 10.07 14.03 53.55
N THR A 11 10.15 13.16 52.55
CA THR A 11 11.43 12.63 52.03
C THR A 11 12.02 13.55 50.96
N PHE A 12 11.17 14.21 50.18
CA PHE A 12 11.52 15.14 49.09
C PHE A 12 10.69 16.43 49.22
N PRO A 13 11.18 17.45 49.94
CA PRO A 13 10.40 18.66 50.26
C PRO A 13 10.12 19.56 49.06
N ARG A 14 10.86 19.39 47.96
CA ARG A 14 10.81 20.23 46.74
C ARG A 14 10.05 19.59 45.58
N THR A 15 9.37 18.47 45.78
CA THR A 15 8.59 17.81 44.73
C THR A 15 7.34 18.61 44.39
N ASP A 16 7.08 18.80 43.10
CA ASP A 16 5.92 19.54 42.60
C ASP A 16 4.61 18.84 42.99
N GLU A 17 3.57 19.62 43.28
CA GLU A 17 2.24 19.14 43.69
C GLU A 17 1.58 18.31 42.59
N VAL A 18 1.86 18.63 41.32
CA VAL A 18 1.39 17.86 40.17
C VAL A 18 1.98 16.45 40.17
N VAL A 19 3.28 16.32 40.40
CA VAL A 19 3.98 15.01 40.45
C VAL A 19 3.51 14.19 41.65
N LEU A 20 3.32 14.84 42.81
CA LEU A 20 2.74 14.21 44.00
C LEU A 20 1.34 13.67 43.76
N SER A 21 0.48 14.46 43.10
CA SER A 21 -0.90 14.06 42.79
C SER A 21 -0.95 12.88 41.81
N TYR A 22 -0.02 12.85 40.86
CA TYR A 22 0.09 11.80 39.86
C TYR A 22 0.57 10.48 40.47
N ILE A 23 1.67 10.49 41.22
CA ILE A 23 2.21 9.30 41.90
C ILE A 23 1.18 8.75 42.91
N ALA A 24 0.49 9.63 43.64
CA ALA A 24 -0.56 9.18 44.56
C ALA A 24 -1.72 8.49 43.83
N GLY A 25 -2.10 8.99 42.65
CA GLY A 25 -3.14 8.40 41.80
C GLY A 25 -2.73 7.05 41.23
N LEU A 26 -1.47 6.92 40.79
CA LEU A 26 -0.87 5.68 40.29
C LEU A 26 -0.92 4.56 41.34
N VAL A 27 -0.61 4.89 42.60
CA VAL A 27 -0.63 3.93 43.72
C VAL A 27 -2.05 3.50 44.13
N ASP A 28 -3.08 4.28 43.80
CA ASP A 28 -4.49 3.94 44.05
C ASP A 28 -5.15 3.22 42.85
N ASP A 29 -4.49 3.17 41.68
CA ASP A 29 -5.01 2.44 40.53
C ASP A 29 -4.93 0.92 40.80
N GLU A 30 -6.04 0.21 40.59
CA GLU A 30 -6.13 -1.22 40.88
C GLU A 30 -5.76 -2.10 39.68
N GLU A 31 -5.61 -1.50 38.49
CA GLU A 31 -5.33 -2.20 37.24
C GLU A 31 -3.84 -2.26 36.87
N GLU A 32 -2.99 -1.41 37.47
CA GLU A 32 -1.54 -1.38 37.17
C GLU A 32 -0.72 -2.38 37.99
N GLU A 33 0.29 -2.97 37.35
CA GLU A 33 1.22 -3.90 37.99
C GLU A 33 2.15 -3.17 38.96
N VAL A 34 2.50 -3.83 40.07
CA VAL A 34 3.31 -3.22 41.14
C VAL A 34 4.69 -2.78 40.64
N ASP A 35 5.28 -3.53 39.72
CA ASP A 35 6.60 -3.24 39.16
C ASP A 35 6.58 -1.96 38.29
N ASP A 36 5.52 -1.76 37.51
CA ASP A 36 5.32 -0.56 36.68
C ASP A 36 5.17 0.70 37.54
N ILE A 37 4.40 0.61 38.64
CA ILE A 37 4.21 1.71 39.59
C ILE A 37 5.56 2.13 40.20
N ILE A 38 6.43 1.16 40.51
CA ILE A 38 7.75 1.41 41.09
C ILE A 38 8.68 2.09 40.07
N GLU A 39 8.73 1.58 38.83
CA GLU A 39 9.60 2.12 37.78
C GLU A 39 9.23 3.57 37.44
N MET A 40 7.92 3.84 37.27
CA MET A 40 7.42 5.18 36.99
C MET A 40 7.67 6.14 38.16
N THR A 41 7.44 5.70 39.39
CA THR A 41 7.69 6.52 40.60
C THR A 41 9.18 6.84 40.74
N ARG A 42 10.07 5.87 40.48
CA ARG A 42 11.51 6.06 40.51
C ARG A 42 11.96 7.08 39.45
N GLY A 43 11.50 6.94 38.20
CA GLY A 43 11.85 7.85 37.12
C GLY A 43 11.38 9.29 37.34
N MET A 44 10.18 9.48 37.91
CA MET A 44 9.64 10.81 38.20
C MET A 44 10.34 11.51 39.37
N LEU A 45 10.70 10.77 40.42
CA LEU A 45 11.41 11.35 41.56
C LEU A 45 12.90 11.60 41.25
N GLN A 46 13.50 10.78 40.38
CA GLN A 46 14.90 10.94 39.93
C GLN A 46 15.08 12.11 38.95
N SER A 47 14.05 12.44 38.15
CA SER A 47 14.06 13.58 37.22
C SER A 47 13.69 14.92 37.88
N GLY A 48 13.25 14.90 39.14
CA GLY A 48 12.89 16.09 39.91
C GLY A 48 14.10 16.89 40.44
N PRO A 49 13.88 18.10 40.98
CA PRO A 49 14.95 19.03 41.42
C PRO A 49 15.77 18.56 42.64
N SER A 50 15.56 17.34 43.13
CA SER A 50 16.23 16.74 44.29
C SER A 50 17.19 15.63 43.87
N GLN A 51 18.03 15.88 42.86
CA GLN A 51 18.93 14.90 42.23
C GLN A 51 20.06 14.35 43.15
N SER A 52 20.19 14.78 44.40
CA SER A 52 21.39 14.54 45.21
C SER A 52 21.31 13.41 46.25
N ASP A 53 20.15 12.79 46.49
CA ASP A 53 20.00 11.80 47.57
C ASP A 53 19.45 10.45 47.07
N THR A 54 20.29 9.71 46.34
CA THR A 54 19.97 8.36 45.84
C THR A 54 19.63 7.38 46.97
N LYS A 55 20.26 7.52 48.14
CA LYS A 55 19.95 6.71 49.33
C LYS A 55 18.55 6.96 49.89
N ALA A 56 18.09 8.21 49.91
CA ALA A 56 16.74 8.53 50.37
C ALA A 56 15.67 8.04 49.38
N LEU A 57 15.99 8.03 48.08
CA LEU A 57 15.14 7.47 47.04
C LEU A 57 15.00 5.95 47.18
N ASP A 58 16.11 5.22 47.34
CA ASP A 58 16.05 3.78 47.50
C ASP A 58 15.34 3.35 48.80
N ASP A 59 15.54 4.09 49.90
CA ASP A 59 14.81 3.85 51.16
C ASP A 59 13.30 4.15 51.03
N PHE A 60 12.93 5.18 50.28
CA PHE A 60 11.52 5.48 49.98
C PHE A 60 10.89 4.41 49.08
N ILE A 61 11.57 3.99 48.01
CA ILE A 61 11.10 2.92 47.12
C ILE A 61 10.95 1.62 47.93
N GLY A 62 11.90 1.28 48.80
CA GLY A 62 11.78 0.12 49.68
C GLY A 62 10.54 0.16 50.58
N ARG A 63 10.25 1.32 51.19
CA ARG A 63 9.01 1.52 51.98
C ARG A 63 7.74 1.45 51.13
N LEU A 64 7.79 1.92 49.88
CA LEU A 64 6.68 1.87 48.94
C LEU A 64 6.37 0.43 48.48
N VAL A 65 7.40 -0.38 48.24
CA VAL A 65 7.28 -1.83 47.95
C VAL A 65 6.57 -2.53 49.11
N THR A 66 7.06 -2.36 50.34
CA THR A 66 6.43 -2.98 51.52
C THR A 66 4.97 -2.53 51.71
N TYR A 67 4.67 -1.27 51.39
CA TYR A 67 3.29 -0.75 51.43
C TYR A 67 2.40 -1.41 50.37
N LEU A 68 2.85 -1.51 49.11
CA LEU A 68 2.11 -2.13 48.02
C LEU A 68 1.91 -3.65 48.24
N GLU A 69 2.91 -4.35 48.75
CA GLU A 69 2.80 -5.78 49.11
C GLU A 69 1.82 -6.02 50.27
N SER A 70 1.75 -5.09 51.23
CA SER A 70 0.77 -5.16 52.33
C SER A 70 -0.67 -4.95 51.83
N GLN A 71 -0.84 -4.18 50.75
CA GLN A 71 -2.13 -3.95 50.09
C GLN A 71 -2.51 -5.15 49.20
N SER A 72 -1.56 -5.75 48.49
CA SER A 72 -1.80 -6.98 47.71
C SER A 72 -2.22 -8.15 48.60
N SER A 73 -1.63 -8.28 49.80
CA SER A 73 -2.02 -9.27 50.81
C SER A 73 -3.47 -9.09 51.31
N LYS A 74 -3.97 -7.85 51.34
CA LYS A 74 -5.39 -7.54 51.62
C LYS A 74 -6.28 -7.79 50.40
N ARG A 75 -5.77 -7.61 49.17
CA ARG A 75 -6.47 -7.92 47.91
C ARG A 75 -6.77 -9.43 47.77
N ILE A 76 -5.85 -10.31 48.21
CA ILE A 76 -6.04 -11.78 48.14
C ILE A 76 -7.18 -12.28 49.04
N ARG A 77 -7.47 -11.62 50.17
CA ARG A 77 -8.54 -12.04 51.11
C ARG A 77 -9.97 -11.70 50.67
N LYS A 78 -10.16 -11.00 49.55
CA LYS A 78 -11.47 -10.55 49.04
C LYS A 78 -11.89 -11.15 47.69
N ALA A 79 -11.21 -12.17 47.18
CA ALA A 79 -11.65 -12.87 45.98
C ALA A 79 -12.59 -14.05 46.32
N PRO A 80 -13.76 -14.18 45.67
CA PRO A 80 -14.65 -15.33 45.86
C PRO A 80 -14.05 -16.57 45.20
N THR A 81 -14.14 -17.71 45.89
CA THR A 81 -13.69 -19.03 45.43
C THR A 81 -14.44 -19.48 44.18
N VAL A 82 -13.68 -19.82 43.13
CA VAL A 82 -14.18 -20.28 41.82
C VAL A 82 -14.66 -21.74 41.90
N THR A 83 -15.95 -21.98 41.68
CA THR A 83 -16.49 -23.31 41.35
C THR A 83 -16.44 -23.54 39.84
N ARG A 84 -15.89 -24.67 39.39
CA ARG A 84 -15.87 -25.09 37.97
C ARG A 84 -17.30 -25.29 37.44
N LEU A 85 -17.61 -24.70 36.29
CA LEU A 85 -18.87 -24.94 35.56
C LEU A 85 -18.63 -25.89 34.38
N ASP A 86 -19.12 -27.12 34.51
CA ASP A 86 -19.39 -28.03 33.39
C ASP A 86 -20.75 -27.67 32.77
N LYS A 87 -20.74 -26.82 31.74
CA LYS A 87 -21.71 -26.79 30.63
C LYS A 87 -21.45 -25.60 29.71
N THR A 88 -21.23 -25.90 28.43
CA THR A 88 -21.07 -24.92 27.36
C THR A 88 -22.38 -24.18 27.08
N ILE A 89 -22.41 -22.86 27.27
CA ILE A 89 -23.49 -21.98 26.82
C ILE A 89 -22.96 -21.10 25.68
N ASN A 90 -23.62 -21.24 24.53
CA ASN A 90 -23.45 -20.43 23.32
C ASN A 90 -23.81 -18.95 23.60
N MET A 91 -22.85 -18.03 23.43
CA MET A 91 -23.10 -16.59 23.46
C MET A 91 -23.49 -16.06 22.06
N ARG A 92 -24.74 -16.33 21.66
CA ARG A 92 -25.42 -15.57 20.60
C ARG A 92 -26.72 -15.01 21.16
N SER A 93 -26.60 -14.03 22.06
CA SER A 93 -27.57 -12.98 22.36
C SER A 93 -27.27 -12.42 23.75
N GLN A 94 -26.73 -11.21 23.83
CA GLN A 94 -26.93 -10.38 25.01
C GLN A 94 -26.84 -8.91 24.63
N VAL A 95 -28.02 -8.38 24.32
CA VAL A 95 -28.35 -6.96 24.44
C VAL A 95 -28.40 -6.64 25.93
N MET A 96 -27.61 -5.64 26.31
CA MET A 96 -27.81 -4.63 27.36
C MET A 96 -28.80 -4.97 28.48
N SER A 97 -28.29 -5.04 29.72
CA SER A 97 -29.10 -4.81 30.91
C SER A 97 -28.28 -4.13 31.99
N ALA A 98 -28.78 -2.99 32.46
CA ALA A 98 -28.53 -2.49 33.82
C ALA A 98 -29.60 -1.46 34.19
N THR A 99 -30.79 -1.92 34.60
CA THR A 99 -31.52 -1.40 35.79
C THR A 99 -32.84 -2.14 35.97
N ILE A 100 -32.85 -3.11 36.89
CA ILE A 100 -34.06 -3.63 37.55
C ILE A 100 -33.92 -3.26 39.02
N ALA A 101 -34.84 -2.44 39.53
CA ALA A 101 -35.41 -2.58 40.88
C ALA A 101 -36.37 -1.42 41.19
N MET A 102 -37.65 -1.61 40.90
CA MET A 102 -38.73 -1.27 41.84
C MET A 102 -40.00 -2.00 41.41
N SER A 103 -40.41 -2.93 42.27
CA SER A 103 -41.64 -3.69 42.19
C SER A 103 -42.84 -2.80 42.51
N GLY A 104 -43.84 -2.79 41.64
CA GLY A 104 -45.15 -2.20 41.92
C GLY A 104 -46.11 -2.51 40.80
N LYS A 105 -46.99 -3.51 41.00
CA LYS A 105 -48.15 -3.79 40.15
C LYS A 105 -49.02 -2.54 40.07
N VAL A 106 -49.17 -1.96 38.88
CA VAL A 106 -50.35 -1.15 38.51
C VAL A 106 -50.62 -1.41 37.02
N ASP A 107 -51.73 -2.07 36.74
CA ASP A 107 -52.34 -2.17 35.41
C ASP A 107 -52.64 -0.76 34.89
N LEU A 108 -52.33 -0.48 33.61
CA LEU A 108 -52.86 0.72 32.96
C LEU A 108 -53.04 0.49 31.45
N GLU A 109 -54.22 0.00 31.08
CA GLU A 109 -54.83 0.31 29.79
C GLU A 109 -55.34 1.75 29.79
N SER A 110 -55.23 2.40 28.62
CA SER A 110 -55.97 3.61 28.20
C SER A 110 -55.72 4.94 28.93
N ASN A 111 -54.90 5.81 28.32
CA ASN A 111 -55.33 7.19 28.04
C ASN A 111 -54.35 7.94 27.11
N THR A 112 -54.78 8.13 25.87
CA THR A 112 -54.27 9.13 24.95
C THR A 112 -54.81 10.51 25.36
N LYS A 113 -53.96 11.40 25.86
CA LYS A 113 -54.12 12.87 25.74
C LYS A 113 -52.78 13.56 26.04
N GLY A 114 -52.49 14.59 25.26
CA GLY A 114 -51.15 15.08 25.00
C GLY A 114 -50.43 15.75 26.16
N GLN A 115 -49.12 15.51 26.21
CA GLN A 115 -48.13 16.45 26.73
C GLN A 115 -46.93 16.44 25.77
N ALA A 116 -46.73 17.55 25.07
CA ALA A 116 -45.52 17.78 24.30
C ALA A 116 -44.33 17.89 25.28
N SER A 117 -43.34 17.03 25.11
CA SER A 117 -42.08 17.11 25.85
C SER A 117 -41.36 18.41 25.47
N ARG A 118 -41.41 19.41 26.34
CA ARG A 118 -40.59 20.61 26.22
C ARG A 118 -39.15 20.22 26.59
N VAL A 119 -38.33 19.95 25.58
CA VAL A 119 -36.91 19.66 25.77
C VAL A 119 -36.20 20.94 26.23
N ASP A 120 -35.56 20.89 27.40
CA ASP A 120 -34.71 21.96 27.92
C ASP A 120 -33.51 22.18 26.98
N LEU A 121 -33.62 23.16 26.08
CA LEU A 121 -32.60 23.50 25.08
C LEU A 121 -31.22 23.79 25.71
N THR A 122 -31.20 24.29 26.95
CA THR A 122 -29.98 24.59 27.70
C THR A 122 -29.23 23.33 28.14
N LYS A 123 -29.95 22.25 28.49
CA LYS A 123 -29.35 20.96 28.87
C LYS A 123 -28.84 20.21 27.65
N LEU A 124 -29.55 20.34 26.52
CA LEU A 124 -29.15 19.73 25.24
C LEU A 124 -27.87 20.38 24.71
N ALA A 125 -27.78 21.71 24.73
CA ALA A 125 -26.56 22.44 24.36
C ALA A 125 -25.36 22.09 25.26
N LYS A 126 -25.60 21.89 26.57
CA LYS A 126 -24.55 21.48 27.51
C LYS A 126 -24.07 20.04 27.29
N ALA A 127 -24.96 19.16 26.83
CA ALA A 127 -24.62 17.79 26.45
C ALA A 127 -23.83 17.75 25.13
N GLU A 128 -24.24 18.53 24.13
CA GLU A 128 -23.53 18.67 22.85
C GLU A 128 -22.14 19.27 23.03
N ALA A 129 -21.99 20.30 23.87
CA ALA A 129 -20.69 20.89 24.19
C ALA A 129 -19.75 19.89 24.88
N LYS A 130 -20.28 19.05 25.79
CA LYS A 130 -19.50 17.98 26.43
C LYS A 130 -19.07 16.89 25.43
N LEU A 131 -19.94 16.51 24.50
CA LEU A 131 -19.62 15.56 23.43
C LEU A 131 -18.54 16.12 22.51
N LYS A 132 -18.66 17.38 22.10
CA LYS A 132 -17.69 18.06 21.24
C LYS A 132 -16.31 18.16 21.92
N ALA A 133 -16.27 18.54 23.20
CA ALA A 133 -15.02 18.57 23.98
C ALA A 133 -14.40 17.17 24.16
N LYS A 134 -15.21 16.11 24.28
CA LYS A 134 -14.72 14.73 24.38
C LYS A 134 -14.16 14.23 23.05
N ILE A 135 -14.81 14.57 21.93
CA ILE A 135 -14.33 14.29 20.57
C ILE A 135 -13.03 15.03 20.29
N GLU A 136 -12.93 16.31 20.67
CA GLU A 136 -11.72 17.12 20.46
C GLU A 136 -10.54 16.60 21.29
N LYS A 137 -10.78 16.19 22.55
CA LYS A 137 -9.76 15.53 23.38
C LYS A 137 -9.29 14.19 22.78
N ARG A 138 -10.20 13.41 22.19
CA ARG A 138 -9.86 12.15 21.52
C ARG A 138 -9.02 12.41 20.26
N SER A 139 -9.43 13.38 19.44
CA SER A 139 -8.69 13.78 18.24
C SER A 139 -7.28 14.30 18.54
N LYS A 140 -7.09 15.05 19.65
CA LYS A 140 -5.76 15.52 20.08
C LYS A 140 -4.88 14.36 20.58
N ARG A 141 -5.46 13.33 21.20
CA ARG A 141 -4.75 12.13 21.64
C ARG A 141 -4.29 11.28 20.44
N ASP A 142 -5.16 11.15 19.43
CA ASP A 142 -4.86 10.44 18.18
C ASP A 142 -3.80 11.18 17.34
N LEU A 143 -3.83 12.53 17.32
CA LEU A 143 -2.79 13.34 16.66
C LEU A 143 -1.42 13.15 17.33
N TYR A 144 -1.38 13.13 18.67
CA TYR A 144 -0.13 13.00 19.45
C TYR A 144 0.47 11.58 19.36
N GLN A 145 -0.38 10.55 19.23
CA GLN A 145 0.06 9.18 18.96
C GLN A 145 0.52 8.99 17.51
N GLY A 146 -0.15 9.65 16.55
CA GLY A 146 0.29 9.69 15.16
C GLY A 146 1.66 10.34 14.99
N SER A 147 1.93 11.45 15.67
CA SER A 147 3.24 12.11 15.68
C SER A 147 4.33 11.24 16.30
N LYS A 148 4.03 10.49 17.37
CA LYS A 148 4.98 9.53 17.99
C LYS A 148 5.30 8.34 17.09
N LEU A 149 4.32 7.84 16.33
CA LEU A 149 4.55 6.77 15.34
C LEU A 149 5.37 7.27 14.14
N ILE A 150 5.15 8.51 13.71
CA ILE A 150 5.96 9.17 12.69
C ILE A 150 7.39 9.44 13.20
N GLU A 151 7.55 9.86 14.46
CA GLU A 151 8.88 10.03 15.10
C GLU A 151 9.60 8.69 15.36
N ALA A 152 8.86 7.61 15.61
CA ALA A 152 9.42 6.26 15.69
C ALA A 152 9.87 5.74 14.31
N HIS A 153 9.16 6.10 13.23
CA HIS A 153 9.59 5.87 11.85
C HIS A 153 10.75 6.80 11.42
N ALA A 154 10.87 7.99 12.02
CA ALA A 154 11.94 8.95 11.73
C ALA A 154 13.28 8.59 12.38
N LYS A 155 13.29 7.69 13.38
CA LYS A 155 14.52 7.02 13.82
C LYS A 155 14.83 5.88 12.85
N GLN A 156 15.26 6.24 11.65
CA GLN A 156 15.78 5.31 10.66
C GLN A 156 16.98 4.57 11.27
N GLN A 157 16.77 3.31 11.68
CA GLN A 157 17.83 2.31 11.58
C GLN A 157 18.25 2.30 10.11
N SER A 158 19.55 2.23 9.84
CA SER A 158 20.03 2.14 8.45
C SER A 158 19.29 0.99 7.74
N TYR A 159 18.91 1.16 6.47
CA TYR A 159 18.24 0.11 5.68
C TYR A 159 18.98 -1.23 5.80
N GLU A 160 20.31 -1.17 5.90
CA GLU A 160 21.21 -2.30 6.12
C GLU A 160 20.96 -3.00 7.47
N GLU A 161 20.84 -2.24 8.57
CA GLU A 161 20.54 -2.79 9.90
C GLU A 161 19.17 -3.47 9.94
N MET A 162 18.17 -2.86 9.30
CA MET A 162 16.84 -3.44 9.17
C MET A 162 16.86 -4.72 8.34
N PHE A 163 17.53 -4.71 7.19
CA PHE A 163 17.67 -5.88 6.32
C PHE A 163 18.36 -7.04 7.04
N MET A 164 19.42 -6.77 7.80
CA MET A 164 20.16 -7.79 8.55
C MET A 164 19.36 -8.38 9.72
N LYS A 165 18.54 -7.56 10.37
CA LYS A 165 17.62 -8.01 11.42
C LYS A 165 16.51 -8.90 10.85
N VAL A 166 16.00 -8.55 9.66
CA VAL A 166 14.96 -9.30 8.97
C VAL A 166 15.54 -10.57 8.34
N ASN A 167 16.75 -10.55 7.77
CA ASN A 167 17.36 -11.66 7.05
C ASN A 167 18.72 -12.04 7.66
N PRO A 168 18.76 -12.69 8.84
CA PRO A 168 20.01 -13.17 9.41
C PRO A 168 20.61 -14.28 8.52
N LEU A 169 21.91 -14.20 8.20
CA LEU A 169 22.64 -15.34 7.64
C LEU A 169 22.65 -16.44 8.69
N ASP A 170 22.00 -17.55 8.36
CA ASP A 170 22.08 -18.74 9.19
C ASP A 170 23.43 -19.43 8.97
N LEU A 171 24.46 -18.92 9.64
CA LEU A 171 25.83 -19.46 9.64
C LEU A 171 25.91 -20.91 10.15
N SER A 172 24.85 -21.41 10.79
CA SER A 172 24.82 -22.73 11.42
C SER A 172 24.44 -23.87 10.48
N GLY A 173 24.06 -23.59 9.22
CA GLY A 173 23.58 -24.61 8.28
C GLY A 173 22.24 -25.25 8.68
N ALA A 174 21.60 -24.79 9.77
CA ALA A 174 20.34 -25.32 10.28
C ALA A 174 19.11 -25.04 9.38
N ALA A 175 19.29 -24.25 8.32
CA ALA A 175 18.30 -23.99 7.28
C ALA A 175 18.34 -24.99 6.10
N LYS A 176 19.43 -25.75 5.92
CA LYS A 176 19.53 -26.75 4.82
C LYS A 176 18.53 -27.89 5.06
N GLY A 177 17.45 -27.91 4.27
CA GLY A 177 16.44 -28.98 4.26
C GLY A 177 15.10 -28.65 4.93
N LYS A 178 14.92 -27.45 5.50
CA LYS A 178 13.60 -27.00 5.97
C LYS A 178 12.73 -26.59 4.78
N SER A 179 11.43 -26.88 4.85
CA SER A 179 10.50 -26.40 3.82
C SER A 179 10.51 -24.87 3.80
N LYS A 180 10.49 -24.31 2.58
CA LYS A 180 10.37 -22.87 2.31
C LYS A 180 8.91 -22.46 2.05
N ASP A 181 7.96 -23.33 2.34
CA ASP A 181 6.53 -23.03 2.24
C ASP A 181 6.10 -22.12 3.41
N ILE A 182 5.27 -21.13 3.10
CA ILE A 182 4.75 -20.16 4.06
C ILE A 182 3.27 -20.49 4.29
N HIS A 183 2.94 -20.92 5.50
CA HIS A 183 1.56 -21.16 5.91
C HIS A 183 1.21 -20.27 7.09
N LEU A 184 0.35 -19.30 6.83
CA LEU A 184 -0.07 -18.29 7.78
C LEU A 184 -1.57 -18.44 8.01
N THR A 185 -1.95 -18.73 9.25
CA THR A 185 -3.34 -18.90 9.67
C THR A 185 -3.78 -17.76 10.58
N ASN A 186 -5.06 -17.40 10.51
CA ASN A 186 -5.69 -16.37 11.36
C ASN A 186 -4.93 -15.04 11.38
N ILE A 187 -4.59 -14.53 10.20
CA ILE A 187 -3.97 -13.22 10.04
C ILE A 187 -5.04 -12.14 10.28
N ASP A 188 -4.84 -11.38 11.35
CA ASP A 188 -5.57 -10.15 11.64
C ASP A 188 -4.63 -8.97 11.41
N VAL A 189 -4.97 -8.12 10.44
CA VAL A 189 -4.20 -6.90 10.15
C VAL A 189 -5.14 -5.72 10.30
N SER A 190 -4.75 -4.75 11.11
CA SER A 190 -5.48 -3.51 11.33
C SER A 190 -4.53 -2.33 11.20
N PHE A 191 -4.97 -1.30 10.47
CA PHE A 191 -4.24 -0.05 10.35
C PHE A 191 -5.08 1.08 10.94
N ALA A 192 -4.57 1.71 12.00
CA ALA A 192 -5.29 2.69 12.80
C ALA A 192 -6.67 2.14 13.26
N SER A 193 -7.77 2.75 12.83
CA SER A 193 -9.14 2.32 13.16
C SER A 193 -9.74 1.34 12.16
N ASN A 194 -9.11 1.12 11.01
CA ASN A 194 -9.64 0.30 9.93
C ASN A 194 -9.08 -1.11 10.00
N ARG A 195 -9.98 -2.10 10.08
CA ARG A 195 -9.61 -3.51 9.94
C ARG A 195 -9.36 -3.80 8.47
N ILE A 196 -8.19 -4.32 8.14
CA ILE A 196 -7.78 -4.64 6.77
C ILE A 196 -8.06 -6.12 6.48
N LEU A 197 -7.63 -7.01 7.37
CA LEU A 197 -7.91 -8.44 7.32
C LEU A 197 -8.45 -8.92 8.66
N SER A 198 -9.35 -9.90 8.61
CA SER A 198 -9.89 -10.58 9.79
C SER A 198 -9.92 -12.09 9.58
N GLY A 199 -9.12 -12.82 10.38
CA GLY A 199 -9.02 -14.28 10.36
C GLY A 199 -8.60 -14.85 9.01
N ALA A 200 -7.81 -14.10 8.23
CA ALA A 200 -7.44 -14.51 6.89
C ALA A 200 -6.37 -15.62 6.92
N THR A 201 -6.41 -16.52 5.95
CA THR A 201 -5.40 -17.57 5.79
C THR A 201 -4.64 -17.32 4.50
N LEU A 202 -3.31 -17.33 4.57
CA LEU A 202 -2.42 -17.16 3.43
C LEU A 202 -1.47 -18.36 3.36
N THR A 203 -1.55 -19.11 2.27
CA THR A 203 -0.65 -20.25 2.03
C THR A 203 0.09 -20.02 0.73
N MET A 204 1.42 -19.96 0.81
CA MET A 204 2.31 -19.78 -0.33
C MET A 204 3.29 -20.94 -0.36
N ALA A 205 3.28 -21.70 -1.46
CA ALA A 205 4.25 -22.77 -1.68
C ALA A 205 5.50 -22.22 -2.36
N HIS A 206 6.66 -22.81 -2.06
CA HIS A 206 7.93 -22.40 -2.62
C HIS A 206 7.95 -22.51 -4.16
N GLY A 207 8.45 -21.46 -4.83
CA GLY A 207 8.61 -21.43 -6.30
C GLY A 207 7.32 -21.14 -7.07
N ARG A 208 6.23 -20.79 -6.36
CA ARG A 208 4.99 -20.32 -6.99
C ARG A 208 4.94 -18.81 -7.06
N ARG A 209 4.13 -18.29 -7.99
CA ARG A 209 4.00 -16.86 -8.29
C ARG A 209 2.58 -16.42 -8.00
N TYR A 210 2.42 -15.64 -6.95
CA TYR A 210 1.16 -15.17 -6.43
C TYR A 210 0.87 -13.75 -6.89
N GLY A 211 -0.28 -13.54 -7.54
CA GLY A 211 -0.82 -12.23 -7.83
C GLY A 211 -1.82 -11.80 -6.76
N LEU A 212 -1.51 -10.77 -5.98
CA LEU A 212 -2.42 -10.19 -5.00
C LEU A 212 -3.25 -9.06 -5.63
N ILE A 213 -4.55 -9.29 -5.73
CA ILE A 213 -5.49 -8.34 -6.34
C ILE A 213 -6.57 -7.92 -5.34
N GLY A 214 -7.10 -6.72 -5.53
CA GLY A 214 -8.17 -6.16 -4.70
C GLY A 214 -8.34 -4.68 -5.00
N ARG A 215 -9.45 -4.08 -4.56
CA ARG A 215 -9.74 -2.65 -4.80
C ARG A 215 -8.69 -1.75 -4.15
N ASN A 216 -8.58 -0.52 -4.62
CA ASN A 216 -7.70 0.47 -4.02
C ASN A 216 -8.18 0.85 -2.61
N GLY A 217 -7.25 0.87 -1.65
CA GLY A 217 -7.55 1.17 -0.24
C GLY A 217 -7.99 -0.02 0.62
N VAL A 218 -8.05 -1.25 0.08
CA VAL A 218 -8.35 -2.46 0.86
C VAL A 218 -7.17 -2.87 1.77
N GLY A 219 -5.96 -2.33 1.51
CA GLY A 219 -4.79 -2.53 2.37
C GLY A 219 -3.73 -3.50 1.84
N LYS A 220 -3.63 -3.68 0.51
CA LYS A 220 -2.64 -4.55 -0.16
C LYS A 220 -1.19 -4.21 0.24
N SER A 221 -0.78 -2.95 0.05
CA SER A 221 0.55 -2.45 0.46
C SER A 221 0.78 -2.59 1.96
N THR A 222 -0.26 -2.36 2.76
CA THR A 222 -0.18 -2.54 4.22
C THR A 222 0.10 -3.99 4.58
N LEU A 223 -0.59 -4.94 3.95
CA LEU A 223 -0.33 -6.37 4.13
C LEU A 223 1.13 -6.71 3.77
N LEU A 224 1.63 -6.24 2.63
CA LEU A 224 3.02 -6.47 2.23
C LEU A 224 4.01 -5.88 3.25
N ARG A 225 3.73 -4.68 3.78
CA ARG A 225 4.58 -4.05 4.80
C ARG A 225 4.60 -4.85 6.11
N HIS A 226 3.44 -5.34 6.57
CA HIS A 226 3.36 -6.19 7.77
C HIS A 226 4.10 -7.53 7.57
N LEU A 227 4.07 -8.09 6.35
CA LEU A 227 4.85 -9.28 5.99
C LEU A 227 6.35 -8.96 5.98
N ALA A 228 6.76 -7.83 5.41
CA ALA A 228 8.17 -7.42 5.32
C ALA A 228 8.78 -7.15 6.71
N LEU A 229 8.02 -6.55 7.62
CA LEU A 229 8.42 -6.28 9.00
C LEU A 229 8.36 -7.52 9.90
N ARG A 230 7.92 -8.68 9.38
CA ARG A 230 7.70 -9.93 10.14
C ARG A 230 6.79 -9.75 11.36
N GLU A 231 5.83 -8.81 11.30
CA GLU A 231 4.75 -8.72 12.30
C GLU A 231 3.80 -9.92 12.20
N VAL A 232 3.70 -10.47 10.99
CA VAL A 232 3.09 -11.78 10.74
C VAL A 232 4.18 -12.85 10.89
N PRO A 233 3.92 -13.99 11.58
CA PRO A 233 4.95 -14.97 11.93
C PRO A 233 5.45 -15.76 10.71
N ILE A 234 6.38 -15.17 9.96
CA ILE A 234 7.08 -15.84 8.85
C ILE A 234 8.33 -16.53 9.41
N PRO A 235 8.63 -17.77 9.00
CA PRO A 235 9.84 -18.47 9.44
C PRO A 235 11.13 -17.68 9.17
N THR A 236 12.05 -17.68 10.13
CA THR A 236 13.25 -16.83 10.08
C THR A 236 14.26 -17.22 9.00
N HIS A 237 14.24 -18.48 8.56
CA HIS A 237 15.10 -19.03 7.50
C HIS A 237 14.67 -18.63 6.09
N ILE A 238 13.52 -17.95 5.93
CA ILE A 238 13.04 -17.46 4.65
C ILE A 238 13.50 -16.02 4.48
N SER A 239 14.33 -15.78 3.47
CA SER A 239 14.74 -14.42 3.11
C SER A 239 13.60 -13.68 2.41
N ILE A 240 13.26 -12.50 2.94
CA ILE A 240 12.17 -11.66 2.44
C ILE A 240 12.77 -10.37 1.90
N LEU A 241 12.34 -9.98 0.71
CA LEU A 241 12.62 -8.65 0.21
C LEU A 241 11.36 -8.01 -0.33
N TYR A 242 11.15 -6.76 0.05
CA TYR A 242 9.98 -5.98 -0.30
C TYR A 242 10.40 -4.70 -1.00
N VAL A 243 9.79 -4.45 -2.16
CA VAL A 243 10.01 -3.24 -2.96
C VAL A 243 8.74 -2.40 -2.91
N GLU A 244 8.74 -1.37 -2.04
CA GLU A 244 7.63 -0.41 -1.91
C GLU A 244 7.92 0.93 -2.61
N GLN A 245 9.17 1.40 -2.55
CA GLN A 245 9.51 2.79 -2.86
C GLN A 245 10.76 2.91 -3.74
N GLU A 246 10.86 4.07 -4.39
CA GLU A 246 12.04 4.50 -5.14
C GLU A 246 13.26 4.58 -4.21
N VAL A 247 14.45 4.25 -4.73
CA VAL A 247 15.70 4.46 -3.98
C VAL A 247 15.93 5.96 -3.79
N VAL A 248 16.32 6.37 -2.57
CA VAL A 248 16.77 7.75 -2.33
C VAL A 248 18.02 8.00 -3.17
N GLY A 249 18.02 9.11 -3.91
CA GLY A 249 19.11 9.41 -4.83
C GLY A 249 20.33 9.94 -4.10
N ASP A 250 21.43 9.21 -4.19
CA ASP A 250 22.72 9.49 -3.56
C ASP A 250 23.81 9.71 -4.64
N ASP A 251 25.06 9.85 -4.21
CA ASP A 251 26.23 9.96 -5.09
C ASP A 251 26.74 8.65 -5.66
N THR A 252 26.24 7.53 -5.14
CA THR A 252 26.66 6.21 -5.61
C THR A 252 26.26 6.02 -7.07
N PRO A 253 27.16 5.47 -7.91
CA PRO A 253 26.80 5.02 -9.26
C PRO A 253 25.69 3.97 -9.24
N ALA A 254 24.88 3.90 -10.31
CA ALA A 254 23.77 2.94 -10.38
C ALA A 254 24.23 1.49 -10.20
N ILE A 255 25.33 1.11 -10.87
CA ILE A 255 25.88 -0.25 -10.77
C ILE A 255 26.34 -0.59 -9.35
N ASP A 256 27.00 0.34 -8.68
CA ASP A 256 27.48 0.15 -7.31
C ASP A 256 26.31 0.07 -6.31
N SER A 257 25.24 0.84 -6.55
CA SER A 257 24.01 0.76 -5.75
C SER A 257 23.32 -0.62 -5.85
N VAL A 258 23.34 -1.25 -7.03
CA VAL A 258 22.86 -2.65 -7.21
C VAL A 258 23.76 -3.62 -6.47
N LEU A 259 25.07 -3.45 -6.61
CA LEU A 259 26.06 -4.28 -5.96
C LEU A 259 25.97 -4.21 -4.42
N GLN A 260 25.70 -3.03 -3.86
CA GLN A 260 25.49 -2.81 -2.43
C GLN A 260 24.15 -3.36 -1.91
N ALA A 261 23.20 -3.70 -2.79
CA ALA A 261 21.92 -4.28 -2.36
C ALA A 261 22.09 -5.64 -1.70
N ASP A 262 23.10 -6.41 -2.12
CA ASP A 262 23.51 -7.62 -1.43
C ASP A 262 24.38 -7.24 -0.22
N VAL A 263 23.70 -6.92 0.89
CA VAL A 263 24.32 -6.46 2.14
C VAL A 263 25.34 -7.47 2.66
N TRP A 264 25.05 -8.78 2.52
CA TRP A 264 25.94 -9.83 2.99
C TRP A 264 27.20 -9.92 2.15
N ARG A 265 27.08 -9.87 0.82
CA ARG A 265 28.24 -9.82 -0.06
C ARG A 265 29.08 -8.57 0.17
N HIS A 266 28.45 -7.40 0.28
CA HIS A 266 29.17 -6.16 0.55
C HIS A 266 29.96 -6.26 1.86
N LYS A 267 29.33 -6.78 2.92
CA LYS A 267 29.99 -7.02 4.20
C LYS A 267 31.15 -8.00 4.09
N LEU A 268 30.99 -9.12 3.40
CA LEU A 268 32.07 -10.11 3.24
C LEU A 268 33.25 -9.54 2.44
N VAL A 269 33.01 -8.70 1.44
CA VAL A 269 34.07 -8.01 0.69
C VAL A 269 34.78 -6.97 1.57
N THR A 270 34.05 -6.22 2.40
CA THR A 270 34.67 -5.30 3.36
C THR A 270 35.47 -6.04 4.43
N ASP A 271 34.94 -7.17 4.91
CA ASP A 271 35.60 -8.04 5.90
C ASP A 271 36.87 -8.65 5.28
N GLU A 272 36.83 -9.12 4.02
CA GLU A 272 38.01 -9.61 3.30
C GLU A 272 39.09 -8.52 3.17
N ALA A 273 38.70 -7.30 2.81
CA ALA A 273 39.63 -6.17 2.68
C ALA A 273 40.27 -5.80 4.04
N GLU A 274 39.49 -5.81 5.13
CA GLU A 274 40.00 -5.53 6.48
C GLU A 274 40.93 -6.65 6.97
N LEU A 275 40.55 -7.92 6.76
CA LEU A 275 41.38 -9.07 7.14
C LEU A 275 42.70 -9.11 6.35
N ASN A 276 42.67 -8.80 5.05
CA ASN A 276 43.89 -8.67 4.24
C ASN A 276 44.80 -7.54 4.73
N ALA A 277 44.23 -6.36 5.01
CA ALA A 277 45.01 -5.23 5.54
C ALA A 277 45.64 -5.55 6.91
N ARG A 278 44.93 -6.26 7.79
CA ARG A 278 45.45 -6.73 9.08
C ARG A 278 46.55 -7.78 8.90
N LEU A 279 46.39 -8.70 7.96
CA LEU A 279 47.37 -9.74 7.67
C LEU A 279 48.67 -9.13 7.11
N GLU A 280 48.58 -8.16 6.19
CA GLU A 280 49.73 -7.39 5.71
C GLU A 280 50.43 -6.63 6.84
N ALA A 281 49.68 -5.97 7.73
CA ALA A 281 50.24 -5.27 8.88
C ALA A 281 51.00 -6.22 9.82
N LEU A 282 50.42 -7.38 10.14
CA LEU A 282 51.08 -8.41 10.96
C LEU A 282 52.33 -8.98 10.28
N GLU A 283 52.30 -9.22 8.97
CA GLU A 283 53.48 -9.65 8.22
C GLU A 283 54.61 -8.62 8.24
N THR A 284 54.28 -7.33 8.14
CA THR A 284 55.28 -6.26 8.23
C THR A 284 55.86 -6.14 9.64
N ALA A 285 55.05 -6.32 10.68
CA ALA A 285 55.49 -6.33 12.07
C ALA A 285 56.40 -7.55 12.38
N LEU A 286 56.04 -8.74 11.90
CA LEU A 286 56.85 -9.96 12.02
C LEU A 286 58.21 -9.85 11.31
N LYS A 287 58.28 -9.10 10.21
CA LYS A 287 59.52 -8.80 9.46
C LYS A 287 60.37 -7.70 10.12
N ALA A 288 59.81 -6.89 11.03
CA ALA A 288 60.55 -5.87 11.76
C ALA A 288 61.33 -6.51 12.92
N ASP A 289 62.66 -6.44 12.88
CA ASP A 289 63.57 -7.30 13.65
C ASP A 289 63.77 -6.88 15.13
N GLY A 290 62.74 -6.32 15.78
CA GLY A 290 62.85 -5.62 17.08
C GLY A 290 62.15 -6.23 18.30
N GLU A 291 61.32 -7.27 18.14
CA GLU A 291 60.37 -7.70 19.20
C GLU A 291 60.67 -9.09 19.79
N GLY A 292 60.27 -9.29 21.05
CA GLY A 292 60.62 -10.46 21.86
C GLY A 292 60.04 -11.78 21.35
N ALA A 293 60.65 -12.92 21.72
CA ALA A 293 60.23 -14.25 21.25
C ALA A 293 58.77 -14.62 21.62
N GLU A 294 58.25 -14.11 22.74
CA GLU A 294 56.86 -14.31 23.16
C GLU A 294 55.88 -13.48 22.32
N GLU A 295 56.24 -12.23 21.96
CA GLU A 295 55.42 -11.35 21.10
C GLU A 295 55.33 -11.90 19.68
N LYS A 296 56.45 -12.44 19.15
CA LYS A 296 56.46 -13.14 17.86
C LYS A 296 55.53 -14.35 17.83
N SER A 297 55.52 -15.17 18.88
CA SER A 297 54.62 -16.34 18.96
C SER A 297 53.15 -15.94 19.06
N ALA A 298 52.83 -14.84 19.75
CA ALA A 298 51.46 -14.33 19.83
C ALA A 298 50.97 -13.80 18.47
N MET A 299 51.82 -13.04 17.75
CA MET A 299 51.52 -12.55 16.41
C MET A 299 51.37 -13.67 15.37
N GLU A 300 52.15 -14.76 15.49
CA GLU A 300 51.98 -15.94 14.63
C GLU A 300 50.64 -16.64 14.85
N SER A 301 50.18 -16.75 16.10
CA SER A 301 48.87 -17.32 16.42
C SER A 301 47.72 -16.45 15.87
N GLU A 302 47.82 -15.12 16.02
CA GLU A 302 46.82 -14.19 15.50
C GLU A 302 46.77 -14.20 13.97
N ARG A 303 47.93 -14.31 13.30
CA ARG A 303 48.01 -14.51 11.84
C ARG A 303 47.26 -15.77 11.40
N ASP A 304 47.46 -16.89 12.08
CA ASP A 304 46.84 -18.16 11.70
C ASP A 304 45.31 -18.12 11.90
N GLU A 305 44.83 -17.45 12.94
CA GLU A 305 43.39 -17.21 13.14
C GLU A 305 42.78 -16.31 12.06
N ILE A 306 43.46 -15.23 11.67
CA ILE A 306 43.00 -14.32 10.61
C ILE A 306 43.01 -15.03 9.26
N SER A 307 44.04 -15.82 8.96
CA SER A 307 44.14 -16.63 7.74
C SER A 307 43.01 -17.65 7.65
N ALA A 308 42.68 -18.32 8.75
CA ALA A 308 41.54 -19.24 8.81
C ALA A 308 40.20 -18.53 8.53
N LYS A 309 39.96 -17.37 9.17
CA LYS A 309 38.76 -16.55 8.94
C LYS A 309 38.68 -16.05 7.50
N LEU A 310 39.80 -15.64 6.92
CA LEU A 310 39.89 -15.19 5.53
C LEU A 310 39.54 -16.34 4.56
N GLY A 311 40.03 -17.55 4.83
CA GLY A 311 39.66 -18.74 4.06
C GLY A 311 38.16 -19.04 4.11
N ASP A 312 37.52 -18.88 5.27
CA ASP A 312 36.07 -19.03 5.42
C ASP A 312 35.29 -17.95 4.65
N VAL A 313 35.72 -16.68 4.75
CA VAL A 313 35.10 -15.55 4.01
C VAL A 313 35.23 -15.74 2.51
N GLN A 314 36.41 -16.13 2.00
CA GLN A 314 36.65 -16.38 0.58
C GLN A 314 35.79 -17.53 0.06
N LYS A 315 35.65 -18.61 0.85
CA LYS A 315 34.75 -19.71 0.50
C LYS A 315 33.31 -19.23 0.36
N MET A 316 32.84 -18.37 1.26
CA MET A 316 31.49 -17.79 1.18
C MET A 316 31.33 -16.86 -0.03
N LEU A 317 32.34 -16.04 -0.34
CA LEU A 317 32.33 -15.18 -1.53
C LEU A 317 32.28 -15.98 -2.84
N ILE A 318 32.96 -17.13 -2.89
CA ILE A 318 32.88 -18.07 -4.01
C ILE A 318 31.49 -18.67 -4.11
N GLU A 319 30.89 -19.13 -3.00
CA GLU A 319 29.52 -19.65 -2.97
C GLU A 319 28.47 -18.61 -3.42
N MET A 320 28.73 -17.32 -3.17
CA MET A 320 27.87 -16.20 -3.60
C MET A 320 28.13 -15.72 -5.04
N GLU A 321 29.09 -16.32 -5.76
CA GLU A 321 29.52 -15.91 -7.10
C GLU A 321 29.89 -14.41 -7.15
N ALA A 322 30.70 -13.95 -6.19
CA ALA A 322 31.02 -12.53 -6.03
C ALA A 322 31.77 -11.92 -7.24
N GLU A 323 32.58 -12.71 -7.95
CA GLU A 323 33.34 -12.24 -9.12
C GLU A 323 32.47 -11.97 -10.35
N THR A 324 31.43 -12.78 -10.59
CA THR A 324 30.52 -12.59 -11.74
C THR A 324 29.44 -11.55 -11.46
N ALA A 325 29.34 -11.08 -10.21
CA ALA A 325 28.32 -10.16 -9.75
C ALA A 325 28.26 -8.82 -10.52
N PRO A 326 29.38 -8.15 -10.87
CA PRO A 326 29.33 -6.90 -11.65
C PRO A 326 28.72 -7.11 -13.04
N ALA A 327 29.07 -8.21 -13.72
CA ALA A 327 28.50 -8.55 -15.03
C ALA A 327 26.99 -8.85 -14.93
N ARG A 328 26.57 -9.58 -13.87
CA ARG A 328 25.14 -9.82 -13.60
C ARG A 328 24.38 -8.53 -13.32
N ALA A 329 24.93 -7.64 -12.49
CA ALA A 329 24.33 -6.34 -12.19
C ALA A 329 24.19 -5.47 -13.44
N ALA A 330 25.23 -5.40 -14.28
CA ALA A 330 25.19 -4.67 -15.55
C ALA A 330 24.13 -5.23 -16.52
N ALA A 331 24.00 -6.56 -16.61
CA ALA A 331 22.99 -7.21 -17.45
C ALA A 331 21.55 -6.94 -16.97
N LEU A 332 21.31 -6.96 -15.65
CA LEU A 332 20.01 -6.62 -15.06
C LEU A 332 19.64 -5.15 -15.33
N LEU A 333 20.60 -4.24 -15.13
CA LEU A 333 20.43 -2.82 -15.42
C LEU A 333 20.14 -2.58 -16.91
N ALA A 334 20.89 -3.22 -17.81
CA ALA A 334 20.65 -3.15 -19.24
C ALA A 334 19.25 -3.64 -19.63
N GLY A 335 18.78 -4.74 -19.03
CA GLY A 335 17.43 -5.27 -19.24
C GLY A 335 16.32 -4.30 -18.83
N LEU A 336 16.54 -3.52 -17.77
CA LEU A 336 15.62 -2.47 -17.30
C LEU A 336 15.78 -1.13 -18.04
N GLY A 337 16.67 -1.07 -19.04
CA GLY A 337 16.86 0.09 -19.91
C GLY A 337 18.00 1.03 -19.53
N PHE A 338 18.89 0.65 -18.60
CA PHE A 338 20.12 1.40 -18.33
C PHE A 338 21.24 0.99 -19.28
N GLU A 339 21.54 1.86 -20.25
CA GLU A 339 22.72 1.71 -21.10
C GLU A 339 24.02 1.80 -20.30
N GLU A 340 25.12 1.22 -20.80
CA GLU A 340 26.40 1.13 -20.08
C GLU A 340 26.95 2.49 -19.63
N GLU A 341 26.76 3.55 -20.43
CA GLU A 341 27.15 4.91 -20.05
C GLU A 341 26.31 5.44 -18.88
N VAL A 342 25.01 5.14 -18.91
CA VAL A 342 24.04 5.58 -17.90
C VAL A 342 24.25 4.86 -16.57
N GLN A 343 24.73 3.61 -16.58
CA GLN A 343 25.00 2.82 -15.37
C GLN A 343 26.06 3.45 -14.45
N LYS A 344 26.96 4.28 -15.01
CA LYS A 344 28.01 4.97 -14.26
C LYS A 344 27.55 6.29 -13.65
N ASN A 345 26.36 6.77 -14.02
CA ASN A 345 25.83 8.01 -13.49
C ASN A 345 25.38 7.86 -12.03
N PRO A 346 25.51 8.92 -11.22
CA PRO A 346 25.12 8.89 -9.82
C PRO A 346 23.60 8.83 -9.66
N THR A 347 23.12 8.15 -8.63
CA THR A 347 21.69 7.87 -8.44
C THR A 347 20.83 9.13 -8.26
N ARG A 348 21.40 10.21 -7.73
CA ARG A 348 20.76 11.54 -7.66
C ARG A 348 20.31 12.10 -9.01
N SER A 349 21.00 11.76 -10.10
CA SER A 349 20.73 12.30 -11.45
C SER A 349 19.50 11.68 -12.12
N PHE A 350 19.08 10.51 -11.64
CA PHE A 350 17.93 9.79 -12.16
C PHE A 350 16.62 10.42 -11.68
N SER A 351 15.61 10.42 -12.56
CA SER A 351 14.24 10.73 -12.17
C SER A 351 13.63 9.58 -11.35
N GLY A 352 12.51 9.84 -10.69
CA GLY A 352 11.87 8.86 -9.81
C GLY A 352 11.61 7.49 -10.47
N GLY A 353 11.10 7.47 -11.70
CA GLY A 353 10.88 6.21 -12.44
C GLY A 353 12.18 5.42 -12.70
N TRP A 354 13.29 6.10 -12.95
CA TRP A 354 14.60 5.43 -13.07
C TRP A 354 15.10 4.93 -11.71
N ARG A 355 14.82 5.66 -10.61
CA ARG A 355 15.13 5.20 -9.25
C ARG A 355 14.26 4.02 -8.82
N MET A 356 13.01 3.93 -9.29
CA MET A 356 12.18 2.73 -9.11
C MET A 356 12.76 1.53 -9.86
N ARG A 357 13.19 1.71 -11.12
CA ARG A 357 13.88 0.65 -11.88
C ARG A 357 15.14 0.19 -11.18
N LEU A 358 15.89 1.12 -10.58
CA LEU A 358 17.03 0.78 -9.76
C LEU A 358 16.64 -0.03 -8.52
N ALA A 359 15.55 0.34 -7.82
CA ALA A 359 15.02 -0.42 -6.69
C ALA A 359 14.67 -1.86 -7.09
N LEU A 360 14.03 -2.03 -8.26
CA LEU A 360 13.74 -3.33 -8.83
C LEU A 360 15.03 -4.09 -9.18
N ALA A 361 16.01 -3.45 -9.82
CA ALA A 361 17.30 -4.06 -10.15
C ALA A 361 18.01 -4.58 -8.88
N ARG A 362 18.06 -3.75 -7.82
CA ARG A 362 18.58 -4.12 -6.50
C ARG A 362 17.87 -5.36 -5.96
N ALA A 363 16.55 -5.42 -6.09
CA ALA A 363 15.77 -6.53 -5.55
C ALA A 363 15.93 -7.83 -6.33
N LEU A 364 15.97 -7.75 -7.67
CA LEU A 364 16.21 -8.90 -8.55
C LEU A 364 17.64 -9.44 -8.38
N PHE A 365 18.59 -8.57 -8.05
CA PHE A 365 19.98 -8.96 -7.83
C PHE A 365 20.17 -9.81 -6.55
N VAL A 366 19.49 -9.46 -5.46
CA VAL A 366 19.59 -10.16 -4.16
C VAL A 366 19.05 -11.58 -4.19
N LYS A 367 18.10 -11.90 -5.08
CA LYS A 367 17.46 -13.23 -5.22
C LYS A 367 16.91 -13.80 -3.89
N PRO A 368 15.96 -13.12 -3.24
CA PRO A 368 15.31 -13.61 -2.01
C PRO A 368 14.47 -14.88 -2.24
N ASP A 369 14.16 -15.59 -1.17
CA ASP A 369 13.23 -16.73 -1.17
C ASP A 369 11.77 -16.29 -1.38
N LEU A 370 11.41 -15.13 -0.81
CA LEU A 370 10.14 -14.44 -1.05
C LEU A 370 10.41 -13.03 -1.57
N LEU A 371 10.14 -12.83 -2.86
CA LEU A 371 10.16 -11.52 -3.50
C LEU A 371 8.77 -10.89 -3.46
N MET A 372 8.62 -9.74 -2.82
CA MET A 372 7.37 -8.98 -2.78
C MET A 372 7.49 -7.68 -3.58
N LEU A 373 6.63 -7.53 -4.59
CA LEU A 373 6.61 -6.36 -5.48
C LEU A 373 5.27 -5.64 -5.35
N ASP A 374 5.29 -4.34 -5.03
CA ASP A 374 4.08 -3.52 -4.98
C ASP A 374 3.98 -2.64 -6.23
N GLU A 375 3.02 -2.95 -7.11
CA GLU A 375 2.74 -2.26 -8.37
C GLU A 375 3.98 -1.95 -9.23
N PRO A 376 4.77 -2.97 -9.62
CA PRO A 376 6.01 -2.75 -10.37
C PRO A 376 5.79 -2.11 -11.75
N SER A 377 4.58 -2.21 -12.34
CA SER A 377 4.27 -1.70 -13.68
C SER A 377 4.14 -0.17 -13.76
N ASN A 378 3.71 0.51 -12.69
CA ASN A 378 3.32 1.94 -12.71
C ASN A 378 4.42 2.92 -13.20
N ASN A 379 5.69 2.53 -13.09
CA ASN A 379 6.83 3.39 -13.43
C ASN A 379 7.73 2.78 -14.54
N LEU A 380 7.28 1.67 -15.14
CA LEU A 380 7.99 0.98 -16.22
C LEU A 380 7.42 1.36 -17.58
N ASP A 381 8.28 1.45 -18.58
CA ASP A 381 7.82 1.51 -19.96
C ASP A 381 7.49 0.09 -20.45
N LEU A 382 6.81 0.02 -21.60
CA LEU A 382 6.45 -1.25 -22.23
C LEU A 382 7.68 -2.15 -22.47
N ASN A 383 8.84 -1.56 -22.75
CA ASN A 383 10.09 -2.29 -22.98
C ASN A 383 10.61 -2.97 -21.71
N ALA A 384 10.75 -2.21 -20.61
CA ALA A 384 11.22 -2.74 -19.34
C ALA A 384 10.19 -3.70 -18.72
N LEU A 385 8.89 -3.45 -18.92
CA LEU A 385 7.81 -4.32 -18.46
C LEU A 385 7.87 -5.69 -19.18
N ALA A 386 8.00 -5.70 -20.51
CA ALA A 386 8.11 -6.93 -21.28
C ALA A 386 9.36 -7.75 -20.91
N TRP A 387 10.49 -7.08 -20.64
CA TRP A 387 11.69 -7.76 -20.14
C TRP A 387 11.47 -8.33 -18.73
N LEU A 388 10.83 -7.57 -17.84
CA LEU A 388 10.55 -7.99 -16.48
C LEU A 388 9.63 -9.22 -16.45
N GLU A 389 8.61 -9.26 -17.31
CA GLU A 389 7.73 -10.43 -17.45
C GLU A 389 8.51 -11.70 -17.82
N ASP A 390 9.34 -11.64 -18.87
CA ASP A 390 10.18 -12.78 -19.32
C ASP A 390 11.15 -13.22 -18.21
N TYR A 391 11.74 -12.26 -17.51
CA TYR A 391 12.65 -12.52 -16.40
C TYR A 391 11.95 -13.22 -15.23
N LEU A 392 10.79 -12.70 -14.79
CA LEU A 392 10.03 -13.26 -13.66
C LEU A 392 9.40 -14.63 -13.97
N GLN A 393 9.15 -14.96 -15.24
CA GLN A 393 8.70 -16.30 -15.63
C GLN A 393 9.74 -17.39 -15.33
N THR A 394 11.03 -17.07 -15.44
CA THR A 394 12.15 -17.98 -15.16
C THR A 394 12.61 -17.97 -13.71
N TRP A 395 11.95 -17.17 -12.86
CA TRP A 395 12.35 -17.00 -11.47
C TRP A 395 12.12 -18.26 -10.64
N PRO A 396 13.14 -18.76 -9.90
CA PRO A 396 13.05 -20.04 -9.19
C PRO A 396 12.38 -19.97 -7.81
N SER A 397 12.35 -18.78 -7.18
CA SER A 397 11.83 -18.58 -5.83
C SER A 397 10.36 -18.15 -5.82
N THR A 398 9.78 -17.93 -4.63
CA THR A 398 8.41 -17.46 -4.50
C THR A 398 8.30 -15.98 -4.81
N ILE A 399 7.28 -15.60 -5.56
CA ILE A 399 6.96 -14.19 -5.84
C ILE A 399 5.56 -13.88 -5.34
N LEU A 400 5.38 -12.74 -4.67
CA LEU A 400 4.10 -12.13 -4.37
C LEU A 400 4.05 -10.74 -5.01
N VAL A 401 3.29 -10.60 -6.10
CA VAL A 401 3.14 -9.32 -6.80
C VAL A 401 1.77 -8.74 -6.55
N VAL A 402 1.71 -7.49 -6.09
CA VAL A 402 0.52 -6.64 -6.20
C VAL A 402 0.60 -5.93 -7.53
N SER A 403 -0.40 -6.12 -8.39
CA SER A 403 -0.49 -5.41 -9.65
C SER A 403 -1.94 -5.23 -10.05
N HIS A 404 -2.24 -4.08 -10.66
CA HIS A 404 -3.49 -3.84 -11.36
C HIS A 404 -3.43 -4.18 -12.86
N ASP A 405 -2.24 -4.51 -13.38
CA ASP A 405 -2.04 -4.91 -14.76
C ASP A 405 -2.44 -6.38 -14.99
N ARG A 406 -3.50 -6.56 -15.77
CA ARG A 406 -4.04 -7.89 -16.10
C ARG A 406 -3.10 -8.70 -16.99
N ALA A 407 -2.47 -8.07 -17.98
CA ALA A 407 -1.61 -8.77 -18.94
C ALA A 407 -0.36 -9.28 -18.21
N PHE A 408 0.23 -8.44 -17.37
CA PHE A 408 1.33 -8.81 -16.49
C PHE A 408 0.97 -9.96 -15.55
N LEU A 409 -0.18 -9.89 -14.87
CA LEU A 409 -0.64 -10.96 -13.98
C LEU A 409 -0.93 -12.26 -14.73
N ASP A 410 -1.47 -12.19 -15.95
CA ASP A 410 -1.73 -13.40 -16.76
C ASP A 410 -0.42 -14.07 -17.21
N ALA A 411 0.61 -13.29 -17.52
CA ALA A 411 1.91 -13.76 -17.96
C ALA A 411 2.78 -14.32 -16.80
N VAL A 412 2.71 -13.72 -15.60
CA VAL A 412 3.62 -14.04 -14.49
C VAL A 412 2.95 -14.92 -13.42
N ALA A 413 1.69 -14.65 -13.05
CA ALA A 413 1.07 -15.30 -11.90
C ALA A 413 0.62 -16.74 -12.21
N THR A 414 0.93 -17.65 -11.31
CA THR A 414 0.42 -19.04 -11.33
C THR A 414 -0.84 -19.19 -10.49
N ASP A 415 -1.00 -18.32 -9.50
CA ASP A 415 -2.09 -18.33 -8.54
C ASP A 415 -2.46 -16.89 -8.20
N ILE A 416 -3.75 -16.65 -7.97
CA ILE A 416 -4.30 -15.34 -7.67
C ILE A 416 -4.88 -15.36 -6.26
N VAL A 417 -4.46 -14.40 -5.45
CA VAL A 417 -5.01 -14.12 -4.12
C VAL A 417 -5.89 -12.89 -4.23
N HIS A 418 -7.20 -13.07 -4.05
CA HIS A 418 -8.17 -11.99 -4.13
C HIS A 418 -8.51 -11.49 -2.72
N GLN A 419 -8.15 -10.25 -2.43
CA GLN A 419 -8.48 -9.57 -1.19
C GLN A 419 -9.80 -8.82 -1.34
N HIS A 420 -10.81 -9.28 -0.61
CA HIS A 420 -12.14 -8.66 -0.55
C HIS A 420 -12.77 -8.88 0.82
N SER A 421 -13.67 -7.99 1.24
CA SER A 421 -14.46 -8.11 2.48
C SER A 421 -13.66 -8.55 3.72
N HIS A 422 -12.44 -7.99 3.88
CA HIS A 422 -11.49 -8.29 4.94
C HIS A 422 -10.96 -9.73 4.98
N ARG A 423 -11.03 -10.46 3.87
CA ARG A 423 -10.59 -11.85 3.70
C ARG A 423 -9.67 -11.99 2.50
N LEU A 424 -9.00 -13.15 2.41
CA LEU A 424 -8.18 -13.54 1.29
C LEU A 424 -8.74 -14.83 0.70
N ASP A 425 -9.16 -14.78 -0.56
CA ASP A 425 -9.60 -15.96 -1.31
C ASP A 425 -8.50 -16.41 -2.26
N TYR A 426 -8.26 -17.71 -2.27
CA TYR A 426 -7.24 -18.32 -3.11
C TYR A 426 -7.85 -18.90 -4.40
N TYR A 427 -7.24 -18.59 -5.53
CA TYR A 427 -7.58 -19.12 -6.84
C TYR A 427 -6.33 -19.67 -7.52
N LYS A 428 -6.42 -20.92 -8.02
CA LYS A 428 -5.36 -21.54 -8.81
C LYS A 428 -5.58 -21.20 -10.28
N GLY A 429 -4.57 -20.68 -10.95
CA GLY A 429 -4.64 -20.27 -12.35
C GLY A 429 -4.15 -18.84 -12.60
N ASN A 430 -4.13 -18.46 -13.87
CA ASN A 430 -3.82 -17.10 -14.30
C ASN A 430 -4.99 -16.13 -14.02
N PHE A 431 -4.78 -14.84 -14.28
CA PHE A 431 -5.81 -13.81 -14.05
C PHE A 431 -7.10 -14.09 -14.83
N SER A 432 -6.99 -14.54 -16.09
CA SER A 432 -8.16 -14.81 -16.93
C SER A 432 -9.04 -15.94 -16.39
N GLN A 433 -8.43 -17.03 -15.91
CA GLN A 433 -9.14 -18.13 -15.27
C GLN A 433 -9.78 -17.71 -13.95
N PHE A 434 -9.07 -16.91 -13.15
CA PHE A 434 -9.61 -16.32 -11.94
C PHE A 434 -10.86 -15.48 -12.24
N TYR A 435 -10.78 -14.58 -13.22
CA TYR A 435 -11.87 -13.65 -13.53
C TYR A 435 -13.12 -14.42 -13.98
N ALA A 436 -12.98 -15.39 -14.89
CA ALA A 436 -14.07 -16.26 -15.33
C ALA A 436 -14.70 -17.03 -14.15
N THR A 437 -13.87 -17.61 -13.28
CA THR A 437 -14.34 -18.36 -12.10
C THR A 437 -15.06 -17.45 -11.11
N LYS A 438 -14.55 -16.23 -10.89
CA LYS A 438 -15.17 -15.22 -10.02
C LYS A 438 -16.53 -14.81 -10.58
N THR A 439 -16.61 -14.48 -11.87
CA THR A 439 -17.87 -14.07 -12.50
C THR A 439 -18.91 -15.19 -12.48
N ASP A 440 -18.50 -16.44 -12.73
CA ASP A 440 -19.41 -17.59 -12.70
C ASP A 440 -19.94 -17.85 -11.28
N ARG A 441 -19.08 -17.74 -10.26
CA ARG A 441 -19.50 -17.81 -8.85
C ARG A 441 -20.48 -16.71 -8.48
N ALA A 442 -20.21 -15.47 -8.89
CA ALA A 442 -21.10 -14.33 -8.62
C ALA A 442 -22.47 -14.50 -9.30
N ILE A 443 -22.48 -14.93 -10.57
CA ILE A 443 -23.72 -15.20 -11.32
C ILE A 443 -24.53 -16.33 -10.66
N ASN A 444 -23.87 -17.41 -10.24
CA ASN A 444 -24.54 -18.53 -9.57
C ASN A 444 -25.10 -18.12 -8.21
N GLN A 445 -24.32 -17.41 -7.39
CA GLN A 445 -24.76 -16.90 -6.09
C GLN A 445 -25.95 -15.95 -6.24
N ARG A 446 -25.93 -15.06 -7.24
CA ARG A 446 -27.04 -14.16 -7.53
C ARG A 446 -28.31 -14.92 -7.94
N LYS A 447 -28.19 -15.92 -8.81
CA LYS A 447 -29.32 -16.77 -9.22
C LYS A 447 -29.91 -17.55 -8.04
N GLU A 448 -29.06 -18.12 -7.19
CA GLU A 448 -29.48 -18.84 -5.98
C GLU A 448 -30.18 -17.91 -5.00
N TYR A 449 -29.65 -16.71 -4.78
CA TYR A 449 -30.26 -15.69 -3.95
C TYR A 449 -31.62 -15.23 -4.51
N GLU A 450 -31.72 -14.91 -5.80
CA GLU A 450 -32.97 -14.51 -6.44
C GLU A 450 -34.03 -15.64 -6.36
N ALA A 451 -33.63 -16.89 -6.58
CA ALA A 451 -34.50 -18.05 -6.42
C ALA A 451 -34.99 -18.20 -4.96
N GLN A 452 -34.10 -18.02 -3.99
CA GLN A 452 -34.45 -18.04 -2.57
C GLN A 452 -35.42 -16.91 -2.22
N GLN A 453 -35.20 -15.69 -2.72
CA GLN A 453 -36.09 -14.55 -2.50
C GLN A 453 -37.49 -14.77 -3.08
N ILE A 454 -37.60 -15.37 -4.26
CA ILE A 454 -38.89 -15.74 -4.86
C ILE A 454 -39.63 -16.74 -3.96
N VAL A 455 -38.93 -17.76 -3.45
CA VAL A 455 -39.50 -18.75 -2.52
C VAL A 455 -39.94 -18.08 -1.21
N ILE A 456 -39.09 -17.24 -0.62
CA ILE A 456 -39.41 -16.50 0.61
C ILE A 456 -40.64 -15.64 0.42
N LYS A 457 -40.70 -14.86 -0.67
CA LYS A 457 -41.84 -13.99 -0.99
C LYS A 457 -43.11 -14.80 -1.18
N GLY A 458 -43.04 -15.93 -1.91
CA GLY A 458 -44.19 -16.83 -2.09
C GLY A 458 -44.70 -17.43 -0.77
N LEU A 459 -43.79 -17.81 0.14
CA LEU A 459 -44.15 -18.28 1.48
C LEU A 459 -44.77 -17.16 2.32
N GLN A 460 -44.20 -15.96 2.29
CA GLN A 460 -44.74 -14.78 2.99
C GLN A 460 -46.13 -14.41 2.51
N ASP A 461 -46.37 -14.39 1.19
CA ASP A 461 -47.68 -14.11 0.59
C ASP A 461 -48.71 -15.18 0.98
N PHE A 462 -48.32 -16.45 1.01
CA PHE A 462 -49.19 -17.54 1.46
C PHE A 462 -49.53 -17.41 2.94
N ILE A 463 -48.55 -17.12 3.80
CA ILE A 463 -48.75 -16.90 5.23
C ILE A 463 -49.68 -15.71 5.44
N ALA A 464 -49.43 -14.57 4.79
CA ALA A 464 -50.25 -13.37 4.92
C ALA A 464 -51.71 -13.60 4.53
N ARG A 465 -51.96 -14.36 3.44
CA ARG A 465 -53.32 -14.65 2.96
C ARG A 465 -54.07 -15.65 3.82
N TRP A 466 -53.40 -16.64 4.40
CA TRP A 466 -54.06 -17.80 5.02
C TRP A 466 -53.88 -17.93 6.53
N ARG A 467 -53.13 -17.02 7.18
CA ARG A 467 -52.88 -17.02 8.64
C ARG A 467 -54.16 -16.97 9.48
N TYR A 468 -55.18 -16.26 9.02
CA TYR A 468 -56.45 -16.05 9.76
C TYR A 468 -57.57 -17.01 9.35
N ASN A 469 -57.34 -17.91 8.37
CA ASN A 469 -58.35 -18.86 7.92
C ASN A 469 -58.24 -20.18 8.70
N ALA A 470 -59.28 -20.54 9.46
CA ALA A 470 -59.30 -21.71 10.33
C ALA A 470 -58.93 -23.04 9.64
N ASN A 471 -59.30 -23.23 8.36
CA ASN A 471 -59.05 -24.48 7.64
C ASN A 471 -57.62 -24.58 7.06
N ARG A 472 -56.94 -23.45 6.85
CA ARG A 472 -55.58 -23.41 6.25
C ARG A 472 -54.50 -22.90 7.21
N ALA A 473 -54.89 -22.48 8.42
CA ALA A 473 -54.00 -22.13 9.53
C ALA A 473 -52.92 -23.19 9.83
N PRO A 474 -53.18 -24.52 9.87
CA PRO A 474 -52.13 -25.50 10.12
C PRO A 474 -51.10 -25.57 8.98
N GLN A 475 -51.52 -25.34 7.73
CA GLN A 475 -50.60 -25.27 6.58
C GLN A 475 -49.76 -23.99 6.62
N ALA A 476 -50.36 -22.85 6.98
CA ALA A 476 -49.64 -21.60 7.17
C ALA A 476 -48.59 -21.72 8.31
N GLN A 477 -48.92 -22.37 9.42
CA GLN A 477 -47.96 -22.66 10.50
C GLN A 477 -46.81 -23.59 10.06
N SER A 478 -47.09 -24.58 9.22
CA SER A 478 -46.04 -25.42 8.63
C SER A 478 -45.08 -24.61 7.75
N ARG A 479 -45.60 -23.69 6.93
CA ARG A 479 -44.79 -22.80 6.09
C ARG A 479 -43.99 -21.78 6.91
N ILE A 480 -44.51 -21.29 8.04
CA ILE A 480 -43.75 -20.44 8.99
C ILE A 480 -42.53 -21.21 9.51
N LYS A 481 -42.71 -22.45 9.96
CA LYS A 481 -41.60 -23.31 10.41
C LYS A 481 -40.60 -23.62 9.31
N GLN A 482 -41.05 -23.75 8.06
CA GLN A 482 -40.15 -23.91 6.91
C GLN A 482 -39.30 -22.66 6.70
N LEU A 483 -39.90 -21.47 6.79
CA LEU A 483 -39.19 -20.20 6.65
C LEU A 483 -38.18 -19.97 7.79
N GLU A 484 -38.50 -20.36 9.03
CA GLU A 484 -37.58 -20.28 10.18
C GLU A 484 -36.40 -21.26 10.09
N LYS A 485 -36.58 -22.40 9.40
CA LYS A 485 -35.54 -23.44 9.24
C LYS A 485 -34.64 -23.21 8.01
N MET A 486 -35.02 -22.34 7.09
CA MET A 486 -34.21 -22.02 5.91
C MET A 486 -32.97 -21.23 6.32
N VAL A 487 -31.80 -21.69 5.87
CA VAL A 487 -30.56 -20.91 6.00
C VAL A 487 -30.62 -19.76 5.01
N LEU A 488 -30.65 -18.53 5.51
CA LEU A 488 -30.64 -17.34 4.66
C LEU A 488 -29.27 -17.24 3.99
N ILE A 489 -29.26 -17.18 2.66
CA ILE A 489 -28.07 -16.85 1.90
C ILE A 489 -27.89 -15.34 2.00
N ASP A 490 -26.68 -14.90 2.33
CA ASP A 490 -26.36 -13.48 2.35
C ASP A 490 -26.57 -12.87 0.97
N PRO A 491 -27.09 -11.64 0.87
CA PRO A 491 -27.26 -10.98 -0.41
C PRO A 491 -25.91 -10.94 -1.15
N PRO A 492 -25.91 -11.21 -2.47
CA PRO A 492 -24.69 -11.05 -3.26
C PRO A 492 -24.19 -9.62 -3.06
N GLU A 493 -22.88 -9.46 -2.86
CA GLU A 493 -22.28 -8.14 -2.79
C GLU A 493 -22.56 -7.43 -4.13
N GLU A 494 -23.28 -6.31 -4.08
CA GLU A 494 -23.42 -5.44 -5.24
C GLU A 494 -22.07 -4.77 -5.45
N GLU A 495 -21.28 -5.29 -6.39
CA GLU A 495 -20.12 -4.56 -6.90
C GLU A 495 -20.66 -3.28 -7.54
N GLU A 496 -20.41 -2.13 -6.90
CA GLU A 496 -20.73 -0.82 -7.46
C GLU A 496 -20.02 -0.69 -8.81
N SER A 497 -20.76 -0.89 -9.91
CA SER A 497 -20.17 -0.78 -11.23
C SER A 497 -19.80 0.66 -11.51
N GLU A 498 -18.50 0.88 -11.70
CA GLU A 498 -17.98 2.18 -12.08
C GLU A 498 -18.36 2.44 -13.53
N SER A 499 -18.99 3.58 -13.79
CA SER A 499 -19.30 4.01 -15.16
C SER A 499 -18.72 5.40 -15.34
N PHE A 500 -17.93 5.59 -16.39
CA PHE A 500 -17.43 6.91 -16.78
C PHE A 500 -18.24 7.41 -17.98
N SER A 501 -18.51 8.71 -18.00
CA SER A 501 -19.24 9.32 -19.10
C SER A 501 -18.60 10.65 -19.49
N PHE A 502 -18.20 10.75 -20.75
CA PHE A 502 -17.74 11.99 -21.36
C PHE A 502 -18.87 12.59 -22.22
N PRO A 503 -19.08 13.92 -22.16
CA PRO A 503 -20.08 14.58 -22.99
C PRO A 503 -19.69 14.51 -24.47
N GLU A 504 -20.69 14.46 -25.34
CA GLU A 504 -20.45 14.52 -26.78
C GLU A 504 -19.92 15.91 -27.20
N PRO A 505 -18.86 15.97 -28.01
CA PRO A 505 -18.28 17.23 -28.47
C PRO A 505 -19.11 17.87 -29.60
N GLU A 506 -18.94 19.17 -29.77
CA GLU A 506 -19.51 19.90 -30.91
C GLU A 506 -18.74 19.56 -32.19
N LYS A 507 -19.40 19.63 -33.35
CA LYS A 507 -18.73 19.39 -34.64
C LYS A 507 -17.87 20.60 -35.01
N ILE A 508 -16.58 20.37 -35.19
CA ILE A 508 -15.61 21.36 -35.68
C ILE A 508 -15.02 20.87 -37.01
N SER A 509 -14.87 21.78 -37.97
CA SER A 509 -14.23 21.48 -39.26
C SER A 509 -12.71 21.31 -39.09
N PRO A 510 -12.10 20.27 -39.70
CA PRO A 510 -10.65 20.11 -39.77
C PRO A 510 -9.94 21.29 -40.47
N PRO A 511 -8.63 21.53 -40.22
CA PRO A 511 -7.73 20.81 -39.30
C PRO A 511 -7.96 21.19 -37.83
N LEU A 512 -7.71 20.26 -36.91
CA LEU A 512 -7.83 20.51 -35.46
C LEU A 512 -6.46 20.71 -34.81
N LEU A 513 -5.62 19.68 -34.88
CA LEU A 513 -4.22 19.68 -34.44
C LEU A 513 -3.37 19.08 -35.56
N GLN A 514 -2.35 19.81 -35.98
CA GLN A 514 -1.43 19.34 -37.00
C GLN A 514 -0.01 19.79 -36.67
N LEU A 515 0.95 18.87 -36.75
CA LEU A 515 2.38 19.17 -36.80
C LEU A 515 2.88 18.80 -38.19
N ASP A 516 3.58 19.73 -38.84
CA ASP A 516 4.16 19.58 -40.17
C ASP A 516 5.65 19.93 -40.14
N GLU A 517 6.49 18.95 -40.47
CA GLU A 517 7.96 18.96 -40.45
C GLU A 517 8.56 19.54 -39.15
N VAL A 518 7.94 19.21 -38.01
CA VAL A 518 8.30 19.82 -36.73
C VAL A 518 9.58 19.22 -36.16
N THR A 519 10.54 20.09 -35.85
CA THR A 519 11.78 19.75 -35.12
C THR A 519 11.87 20.55 -33.83
N PHE A 520 12.21 19.89 -32.73
CA PHE A 520 12.29 20.48 -31.41
C PHE A 520 13.38 19.85 -30.52
N GLY A 521 14.03 20.67 -29.68
CA GLY A 521 14.93 20.27 -28.60
C GLY A 521 14.94 21.32 -27.50
N TYR A 522 15.08 20.92 -26.22
CA TYR A 522 15.16 21.89 -25.11
C TYR A 522 16.46 22.70 -25.13
N SER A 523 17.51 22.13 -25.74
CA SER A 523 18.78 22.81 -26.01
C SER A 523 19.10 22.67 -27.50
N PRO A 524 19.77 23.66 -28.12
CA PRO A 524 20.17 23.61 -29.53
C PRO A 524 20.99 22.34 -29.86
N ASP A 525 21.79 21.87 -28.90
CA ASP A 525 22.69 20.74 -29.04
C ASP A 525 22.00 19.37 -28.86
N LYS A 526 20.78 19.35 -28.29
CA LYS A 526 20.06 18.11 -27.97
C LYS A 526 18.64 18.14 -28.55
N LEU A 527 18.54 17.77 -29.82
CA LEU A 527 17.29 17.58 -30.53
C LEU A 527 16.56 16.33 -30.01
N ILE A 528 15.29 16.49 -29.65
CA ILE A 528 14.44 15.43 -29.08
C ILE A 528 13.48 14.89 -30.13
N LEU A 529 12.97 15.75 -31.02
CA LEU A 529 12.08 15.37 -32.12
C LEU A 529 12.57 16.03 -33.40
N LYS A 530 12.59 15.28 -34.51
CA LYS A 530 13.04 15.69 -35.83
C LYS A 530 12.00 15.31 -36.88
N ASP A 531 11.67 16.27 -37.74
CA ASP A 531 10.76 16.13 -38.89
C ASP A 531 9.47 15.34 -38.58
N VAL A 532 8.79 15.73 -37.49
CA VAL A 532 7.56 15.07 -37.04
C VAL A 532 6.35 15.58 -37.82
N ASN A 533 5.62 14.63 -38.41
CA ASN A 533 4.38 14.86 -39.15
C ASN A 533 3.24 14.09 -38.48
N ILE A 534 2.25 14.80 -37.90
CA ILE A 534 1.08 14.19 -37.28
C ILE A 534 -0.16 15.07 -37.48
N ASP A 535 -1.28 14.44 -37.85
CA ASP A 535 -2.58 15.09 -38.02
C ASP A 535 -3.61 14.39 -37.12
N VAL A 536 -4.38 15.18 -36.36
CA VAL A 536 -5.36 14.70 -35.40
C VAL A 536 -6.72 15.31 -35.70
N GLY A 537 -7.68 14.45 -36.06
CA GLY A 537 -9.09 14.78 -36.23
C GLY A 537 -9.97 14.36 -35.05
N LEU A 538 -11.29 14.57 -35.17
CA LEU A 538 -12.28 14.14 -34.16
C LEU A 538 -12.41 12.61 -34.09
N ASP A 539 -12.17 11.91 -35.19
CA ASP A 539 -12.26 10.45 -35.25
C ASP A 539 -10.91 9.77 -34.95
N SER A 540 -9.84 10.54 -34.77
CA SER A 540 -8.51 10.00 -34.49
C SER A 540 -8.49 9.30 -33.12
N ARG A 541 -8.00 8.06 -33.09
CA ARG A 541 -7.67 7.30 -31.87
C ARG A 541 -6.20 6.89 -31.95
N ILE A 542 -5.34 7.71 -31.38
CA ILE A 542 -3.89 7.61 -31.50
C ILE A 542 -3.29 7.19 -30.16
N THR A 543 -2.47 6.15 -30.15
CA THR A 543 -1.60 5.85 -29.00
C THR A 543 -0.15 6.10 -29.35
N ILE A 544 0.55 6.84 -28.50
CA ILE A 544 1.99 7.08 -28.60
C ILE A 544 2.72 6.14 -27.63
N VAL A 545 3.56 5.25 -28.16
CA VAL A 545 4.42 4.32 -27.40
C VAL A 545 5.89 4.65 -27.63
N GLY A 546 6.75 4.21 -26.71
CA GLY A 546 8.19 4.41 -26.79
C GLY A 546 8.84 4.42 -25.40
N PRO A 547 10.19 4.35 -25.33
CA PRO A 547 10.89 4.33 -24.06
C PRO A 547 10.70 5.63 -23.27
N ASN A 548 10.91 5.56 -21.96
CA ASN A 548 10.84 6.75 -21.12
C ASN A 548 11.96 7.74 -21.48
N GLY A 549 11.61 9.01 -21.64
CA GLY A 549 12.54 10.05 -22.10
C GLY A 549 12.66 10.19 -23.62
N ALA A 550 11.95 9.38 -24.43
CA ALA A 550 11.98 9.48 -25.88
C ALA A 550 11.36 10.76 -26.47
N GLY A 551 10.62 11.54 -25.65
CA GLY A 551 9.95 12.77 -26.10
C GLY A 551 8.43 12.68 -26.24
N LYS A 552 7.78 11.60 -25.77
CA LYS A 552 6.31 11.41 -25.82
C LYS A 552 5.52 12.62 -25.26
N SER A 553 5.80 13.02 -24.02
CA SER A 553 5.14 14.19 -23.42
C SER A 553 5.56 15.52 -24.09
N THR A 554 6.74 15.57 -24.70
CA THR A 554 7.18 16.74 -25.49
C THR A 554 6.35 16.86 -26.78
N ALA A 555 6.06 15.75 -27.46
CA ALA A 555 5.17 15.72 -28.62
C ALA A 555 3.76 16.21 -28.27
N ILE A 556 3.23 15.78 -27.12
CA ILE A 556 1.95 16.30 -26.60
C ILE A 556 2.01 17.81 -26.37
N LYS A 557 3.07 18.33 -25.73
CA LYS A 557 3.22 19.77 -25.47
C LYS A 557 3.33 20.61 -26.75
N LEU A 558 3.90 20.04 -27.82
CA LEU A 558 3.93 20.67 -29.15
C LEU A 558 2.52 20.69 -29.76
N LEU A 559 1.78 19.58 -29.67
CA LEU A 559 0.39 19.50 -30.15
C LEU A 559 -0.55 20.47 -29.41
N THR A 560 -0.36 20.68 -28.10
CA THR A 560 -1.16 21.62 -27.31
C THR A 560 -0.75 23.08 -27.50
N GLY A 561 0.35 23.36 -28.23
CA GLY A 561 0.90 24.71 -28.39
C GLY A 561 1.54 25.27 -27.12
N SER A 562 1.80 24.44 -26.11
CA SER A 562 2.48 24.86 -24.87
C SER A 562 3.97 25.14 -25.08
N ILE A 563 4.55 24.53 -26.12
CA ILE A 563 5.93 24.73 -26.55
C ILE A 563 5.91 25.06 -28.04
N GLN A 564 6.77 25.99 -28.47
CA GLN A 564 6.93 26.33 -29.87
C GLN A 564 8.03 25.47 -30.53
N PRO A 565 7.81 25.01 -31.78
CA PRO A 565 8.82 24.27 -32.53
C PRO A 565 9.99 25.18 -32.93
N ILE A 566 11.19 24.60 -33.10
CA ILE A 566 12.36 25.33 -33.61
C ILE A 566 12.27 25.46 -35.14
N LYS A 567 11.79 24.40 -35.81
CA LYS A 567 11.55 24.32 -37.25
C LYS A 567 10.21 23.61 -37.48
N GLY A 568 9.54 23.92 -38.59
CA GLY A 568 8.23 23.36 -38.94
C GLY A 568 7.07 24.20 -38.44
N THR A 569 5.84 23.74 -38.70
CA THR A 569 4.62 24.46 -38.31
C THR A 569 3.71 23.60 -37.42
N ALA A 570 3.27 24.18 -36.31
CA ALA A 570 2.27 23.59 -35.42
C ALA A 570 0.96 24.38 -35.55
N THR A 571 -0.08 23.74 -36.08
CA THR A 571 -1.40 24.35 -36.29
C THR A 571 -2.38 23.85 -35.24
N LEU A 572 -2.93 24.78 -34.45
CA LEU A 572 -3.96 24.54 -33.45
C LEU A 572 -5.18 25.41 -33.78
N ASN A 573 -6.34 24.77 -33.98
CA ASN A 573 -7.58 25.50 -34.20
C ASN A 573 -8.09 26.14 -32.90
N SER A 574 -8.25 27.47 -32.91
CA SER A 574 -8.66 28.26 -31.74
C SER A 574 -10.00 27.87 -31.09
N ARG A 575 -10.89 27.18 -31.83
CA ARG A 575 -12.20 26.71 -31.29
C ARG A 575 -12.11 25.34 -30.61
N VAL A 576 -11.01 24.62 -30.79
CA VAL A 576 -10.82 23.30 -30.20
C VAL A 576 -10.60 23.44 -28.71
N ARG A 577 -11.31 22.59 -27.95
CA ARG A 577 -11.14 22.46 -26.50
C ARG A 577 -10.39 21.17 -26.23
N ILE A 578 -9.24 21.28 -25.61
CA ILE A 578 -8.38 20.14 -25.29
C ILE A 578 -8.46 19.90 -23.79
N ALA A 579 -8.78 18.67 -23.40
CA ALA A 579 -8.64 18.23 -22.02
C ALA A 579 -7.37 17.38 -21.92
N TYR A 580 -6.43 17.84 -21.09
CA TYR A 580 -5.17 17.15 -20.87
C TYR A 580 -5.13 16.52 -19.48
N PHE A 581 -5.03 15.19 -19.44
CA PHE A 581 -4.75 14.40 -18.26
C PHE A 581 -3.24 14.13 -18.20
N THR A 582 -2.53 14.85 -17.34
CA THR A 582 -1.09 14.68 -17.09
C THR A 582 -0.83 13.59 -16.04
N GLN A 583 0.36 13.00 -16.05
CA GLN A 583 0.81 12.14 -14.94
C GLN A 583 0.74 12.86 -13.57
N HIS A 584 1.07 14.16 -13.52
CA HIS A 584 1.00 15.01 -12.33
C HIS A 584 -0.38 15.69 -12.11
N HIS A 585 -1.47 15.11 -12.63
CA HIS A 585 -2.80 15.73 -12.52
C HIS A 585 -3.24 15.90 -11.05
N ILE A 586 -2.76 15.03 -10.15
CA ILE A 586 -3.04 15.10 -8.71
C ILE A 586 -2.53 16.40 -8.11
N ASP A 587 -1.38 16.90 -8.56
CA ASP A 587 -0.75 18.12 -8.05
C ASP A 587 -1.55 19.38 -8.44
N SER A 588 -2.39 19.29 -9.48
CA SER A 588 -3.28 20.38 -9.90
C SER A 588 -4.55 20.51 -9.03
N LEU A 589 -4.83 19.51 -8.19
CA LEU A 589 -6.00 19.50 -7.31
C LEU A 589 -5.69 20.23 -6.00
N ASP A 590 -6.61 21.10 -5.56
CA ASP A 590 -6.48 21.73 -4.25
C ASP A 590 -6.81 20.72 -3.14
N VAL A 591 -5.74 20.18 -2.54
CA VAL A 591 -5.73 19.17 -1.49
C VAL A 591 -6.55 19.61 -0.25
N SER A 592 -6.70 20.91 -0.03
CA SER A 592 -7.39 21.48 1.13
C SER A 592 -8.91 21.47 1.00
N MET A 593 -9.43 21.47 -0.24
CA MET A 593 -10.85 21.55 -0.55
C MET A 593 -11.50 20.18 -0.67
N SER A 594 -12.84 20.12 -0.68
CA SER A 594 -13.57 18.91 -1.06
C SER A 594 -13.77 18.83 -2.58
N PRO A 595 -13.93 17.63 -3.17
CA PRO A 595 -14.20 17.48 -4.60
C PRO A 595 -15.38 18.33 -5.08
N VAL A 596 -16.47 18.37 -4.32
CA VAL A 596 -17.66 19.17 -4.66
C VAL A 596 -17.34 20.66 -4.66
N ALA A 597 -16.67 21.15 -3.60
CA ALA A 597 -16.29 22.56 -3.51
C ALA A 597 -15.30 22.96 -4.61
N PHE A 598 -14.37 22.07 -4.95
CA PHE A 598 -13.40 22.28 -6.03
C PHE A 598 -14.07 22.37 -7.42
N LEU A 599 -15.06 21.51 -7.68
CA LEU A 599 -15.83 21.63 -8.93
C LEU A 599 -16.63 22.93 -8.99
N GLN A 600 -17.26 23.32 -7.88
CA GLN A 600 -18.04 24.56 -7.80
C GLN A 600 -17.17 25.82 -7.97
N SER A 601 -15.95 25.82 -7.42
CA SER A 601 -15.04 26.95 -7.58
C SER A 601 -14.56 27.09 -9.03
N LYS A 602 -14.31 25.99 -9.72
CA LYS A 602 -13.87 25.98 -11.12
C LYS A 602 -14.99 26.26 -12.12
N TYR A 603 -16.21 25.83 -11.81
CA TYR A 603 -17.40 26.00 -12.66
C TYR A 603 -18.56 26.61 -11.87
N PRO A 604 -18.52 27.93 -11.60
CA PRO A 604 -19.57 28.61 -10.85
C PRO A 604 -20.90 28.60 -11.61
N GLY A 605 -22.01 28.43 -10.88
CA GLY A 605 -23.37 28.47 -11.43
C GLY A 605 -24.14 27.14 -11.43
N LYS A 606 -23.49 26.02 -11.09
CA LYS A 606 -24.17 24.73 -10.88
C LYS A 606 -24.49 24.49 -9.40
N THR A 607 -25.58 23.79 -9.13
CA THR A 607 -25.97 23.44 -7.75
C THR A 607 -25.05 22.39 -7.16
N GLU A 608 -24.95 22.32 -5.83
CA GLU A 608 -24.18 21.27 -5.15
C GLU A 608 -24.67 19.87 -5.55
N GLN A 609 -25.99 19.70 -5.67
CA GLN A 609 -26.60 18.43 -6.05
C GLN A 609 -26.19 18.00 -7.46
N GLU A 610 -26.17 18.91 -8.43
CA GLU A 610 -25.68 18.63 -9.79
C GLU A 610 -24.20 18.22 -9.80
N MET A 611 -23.36 18.90 -9.02
CA MET A 611 -21.93 18.53 -8.92
C MET A 611 -21.75 17.17 -8.26
N ARG A 612 -22.56 16.83 -7.26
CA ARG A 612 -22.56 15.50 -6.62
C ARG A 612 -23.05 14.42 -7.55
N SER A 613 -24.11 14.66 -8.30
CA SER A 613 -24.57 13.73 -9.35
C SER A 613 -23.50 13.54 -10.43
N HIS A 614 -22.83 14.62 -10.84
CA HIS A 614 -21.74 14.54 -11.81
C HIS A 614 -20.54 13.74 -11.27
N LEU A 615 -20.12 13.96 -10.02
CA LEU A 615 -19.09 13.17 -9.36
C LEU A 615 -19.50 11.69 -9.21
N GLY A 616 -20.79 11.42 -9.00
CA GLY A 616 -21.35 10.07 -8.99
C GLY A 616 -21.13 9.32 -10.30
N ASN A 617 -21.22 10.02 -11.45
CA ASN A 617 -20.89 9.46 -12.78
C ASN A 617 -19.39 9.21 -12.99
N PHE A 618 -18.55 9.40 -11.98
CA PHE A 618 -17.14 9.01 -11.97
C PHE A 618 -16.81 8.12 -10.75
N GLY A 619 -17.83 7.54 -10.12
CA GLY A 619 -17.66 6.63 -8.97
C GLY A 619 -17.34 7.34 -7.64
N ILE A 620 -17.51 8.66 -7.53
CA ILE A 620 -17.36 9.40 -6.27
C ILE A 620 -18.74 9.65 -5.67
N THR A 621 -19.19 8.74 -4.81
CA THR A 621 -20.55 8.75 -4.22
C THR A 621 -20.54 9.14 -2.73
N GLY A 622 -21.73 9.42 -2.19
CA GLY A 622 -21.96 9.54 -0.75
C GLY A 622 -21.17 10.66 -0.05
N LEU A 623 -20.43 10.26 1.00
CA LEU A 623 -19.62 11.14 1.85
C LEU A 623 -18.24 11.45 1.23
N THR A 624 -17.75 10.62 0.32
CA THR A 624 -16.43 10.78 -0.31
C THR A 624 -16.31 12.11 -1.05
N GLY A 625 -17.37 12.56 -1.70
CA GLY A 625 -17.41 13.87 -2.37
C GLY A 625 -17.32 15.08 -1.42
N LEU A 626 -17.58 14.89 -0.12
CA LEU A 626 -17.50 15.93 0.92
C LEU A 626 -16.20 15.90 1.71
N GLN A 627 -15.44 14.81 1.62
CA GLN A 627 -14.13 14.70 2.25
C GLN A 627 -13.11 15.61 1.58
N ARG A 628 -12.00 15.91 2.27
CA ARG A 628 -10.92 16.70 1.68
C ARG A 628 -10.19 15.89 0.63
N ILE A 629 -9.82 16.52 -0.48
CA ILE A 629 -9.11 15.85 -1.58
C ILE A 629 -7.82 15.19 -1.07
N GLY A 630 -7.13 15.79 -0.09
CA GLY A 630 -5.92 15.20 0.50
C GLY A 630 -6.09 13.85 1.17
N THR A 631 -7.28 13.52 1.67
CA THR A 631 -7.55 12.22 2.32
C THR A 631 -7.98 11.14 1.33
N LEU A 632 -8.26 11.51 0.07
CA LEU A 632 -8.67 10.56 -0.97
C LEU A 632 -7.50 9.68 -1.41
N SER A 633 -7.81 8.47 -1.84
CA SER A 633 -6.82 7.59 -2.48
C SER A 633 -6.36 8.14 -3.84
N GLY A 634 -5.22 7.68 -4.35
CA GLY A 634 -4.73 8.06 -5.69
C GLY A 634 -5.80 7.87 -6.78
N GLY A 635 -6.42 6.69 -6.86
CA GLY A 635 -7.49 6.42 -7.81
C GLY A 635 -8.73 7.31 -7.63
N GLN A 636 -9.11 7.63 -6.39
CA GLN A 636 -10.20 8.59 -6.15
C GLN A 636 -9.83 10.00 -6.64
N LYS A 637 -8.58 10.43 -6.46
CA LYS A 637 -8.09 11.71 -6.99
C LYS A 637 -8.09 11.72 -8.52
N SER A 638 -7.65 10.63 -9.16
CA SER A 638 -7.72 10.45 -10.62
C SER A 638 -9.16 10.57 -11.14
N ARG A 639 -10.13 9.94 -10.46
CA ARG A 639 -11.56 10.04 -10.80
C ARG A 639 -12.09 11.47 -10.67
N VAL A 640 -11.71 12.20 -9.61
CA VAL A 640 -12.04 13.63 -9.48
C VAL A 640 -11.44 14.43 -10.63
N ALA A 641 -10.19 14.15 -11.03
CA ALA A 641 -9.57 14.81 -12.18
C ALA A 641 -10.30 14.50 -13.49
N PHE A 642 -10.69 13.25 -13.76
CA PHE A 642 -11.51 12.90 -14.93
C PHE A 642 -12.86 13.63 -14.93
N SER A 643 -13.49 13.79 -13.76
CA SER A 643 -14.72 14.56 -13.64
C SER A 643 -14.52 16.04 -14.01
N VAL A 644 -13.38 16.63 -13.62
CA VAL A 644 -13.03 18.01 -13.96
C VAL A 644 -12.82 18.18 -15.46
N LEU A 645 -12.17 17.20 -16.10
CA LEU A 645 -11.95 17.18 -17.55
C LEU A 645 -13.27 17.00 -18.31
N SER A 646 -14.16 16.13 -17.84
CA SER A 646 -15.47 15.94 -18.46
C SER A 646 -16.31 17.23 -18.48
N LEU A 647 -16.29 18.00 -17.39
CA LEU A 647 -16.99 19.29 -17.32
C LEU A 647 -16.50 20.34 -18.33
N SER A 648 -15.26 20.23 -18.81
CA SER A 648 -14.71 21.15 -19.83
C SER A 648 -15.31 20.92 -21.23
N ARG A 649 -16.09 19.85 -21.42
CA ARG A 649 -16.67 19.43 -22.71
C ARG A 649 -15.62 19.43 -23.83
N PRO A 650 -14.57 18.61 -23.70
CA PRO A 650 -13.45 18.62 -24.61
C PRO A 650 -13.82 18.04 -25.99
N HIS A 651 -13.17 18.54 -27.03
CA HIS A 651 -13.19 17.97 -28.37
C HIS A 651 -12.09 16.92 -28.55
N ILE A 652 -10.96 17.12 -27.87
CA ILE A 652 -9.81 16.21 -27.89
C ILE A 652 -9.43 15.88 -26.45
N LEU A 653 -9.29 14.59 -26.16
CA LEU A 653 -8.78 14.05 -24.91
C LEU A 653 -7.31 13.66 -25.11
N LEU A 654 -6.44 14.22 -24.29
CA LEU A 654 -5.03 13.85 -24.21
C LEU A 654 -4.81 13.14 -22.88
N LEU A 655 -4.41 11.88 -22.92
CA LEU A 655 -4.29 11.01 -21.75
C LEU A 655 -2.84 10.55 -21.60
N ASP A 656 -2.12 11.07 -20.60
CA ASP A 656 -0.74 10.69 -20.31
C ASP A 656 -0.72 9.71 -19.12
N GLU A 657 -0.52 8.42 -19.42
CA GLU A 657 -0.54 7.29 -18.48
C GLU A 657 -1.80 7.24 -17.61
N PRO A 658 -3.01 7.14 -18.21
CA PRO A 658 -4.28 7.20 -17.47
C PRO A 658 -4.56 5.98 -16.60
N SER A 659 -3.88 4.86 -16.83
CA SER A 659 -3.96 3.65 -16.00
C SER A 659 -3.29 3.81 -14.64
N ASN A 660 -2.37 4.77 -14.50
CA ASN A 660 -1.63 4.96 -13.27
C ASN A 660 -2.56 5.30 -12.10
N HIS A 661 -2.41 4.57 -11.00
CA HIS A 661 -3.22 4.68 -9.77
C HIS A 661 -4.71 4.35 -9.92
N MET A 662 -5.16 3.89 -11.09
CA MET A 662 -6.51 3.39 -11.31
C MET A 662 -6.57 1.90 -10.97
N ASP A 663 -7.69 1.47 -10.41
CA ASP A 663 -7.98 0.06 -10.23
C ASP A 663 -8.53 -0.56 -11.51
N ILE A 664 -8.55 -1.89 -11.54
CA ILE A 664 -8.99 -2.70 -12.68
C ILE A 664 -10.40 -2.30 -13.15
N GLU A 665 -11.32 -2.05 -12.22
CA GLU A 665 -12.70 -1.63 -12.50
C GLU A 665 -12.75 -0.22 -13.13
N GLY A 666 -11.98 0.73 -12.59
CA GLY A 666 -11.91 2.08 -13.12
C GLY A 666 -11.24 2.16 -14.50
N ILE A 667 -10.27 1.30 -14.81
CA ILE A 667 -9.68 1.19 -16.15
C ILE A 667 -10.71 0.67 -17.15
N ASP A 668 -11.50 -0.35 -16.80
CA ASP A 668 -12.57 -0.84 -17.67
C ASP A 668 -13.64 0.22 -17.94
N ALA A 669 -14.04 0.95 -16.90
CA ALA A 669 -14.98 2.07 -17.03
C ALA A 669 -14.43 3.16 -17.98
N LEU A 670 -13.13 3.46 -17.89
CA LEU A 670 -12.47 4.42 -18.76
C LEU A 670 -12.39 3.93 -20.22
N ILE A 671 -12.05 2.66 -20.44
CA ILE A 671 -12.02 2.05 -21.79
C ILE A 671 -13.40 2.15 -22.43
N GLU A 672 -14.46 1.79 -21.70
CA GLU A 672 -15.84 1.88 -22.20
C GLU A 672 -16.23 3.34 -22.52
N ALA A 673 -15.84 4.28 -21.67
CA ALA A 673 -16.12 5.70 -21.88
C ALA A 673 -15.39 6.28 -23.09
N ILE A 674 -14.12 5.91 -23.31
CA ILE A 674 -13.33 6.34 -24.47
C ILE A 674 -13.89 5.73 -25.75
N SER A 675 -14.31 4.46 -25.71
CA SER A 675 -14.94 3.79 -26.85
C SER A 675 -16.24 4.50 -27.29
N LYS A 676 -17.04 5.00 -26.33
CA LYS A 676 -18.27 5.76 -26.60
C LYS A 676 -18.03 7.23 -26.96
N PHE A 677 -16.88 7.80 -26.61
CA PHE A 677 -16.57 9.21 -26.86
C PHE A 677 -16.41 9.46 -28.36
N LYS A 678 -17.02 10.55 -28.87
CA LYS A 678 -17.02 10.91 -30.31
C LYS A 678 -16.00 12.00 -30.68
N GLY A 679 -15.12 12.38 -29.76
CA GLY A 679 -14.02 13.32 -30.02
C GLY A 679 -12.69 12.62 -30.23
N GLY A 680 -11.65 13.39 -30.59
CA GLY A 680 -10.32 12.84 -30.84
C GLY A 680 -9.67 12.39 -29.54
N VAL A 681 -8.94 11.27 -29.56
CA VAL A 681 -8.23 10.76 -28.37
C VAL A 681 -6.78 10.49 -28.73
N ILE A 682 -5.88 11.06 -27.94
CA ILE A 682 -4.45 10.75 -27.97
C ILE A 682 -4.08 10.22 -26.59
N SER A 683 -3.54 9.01 -26.52
CA SER A 683 -3.10 8.39 -25.28
C SER A 683 -1.62 8.03 -25.31
N ILE A 684 -0.94 8.23 -24.18
CA ILE A 684 0.31 7.56 -23.83
C ILE A 684 -0.07 6.54 -22.77
N SER A 685 0.21 5.27 -23.02
CA SER A 685 -0.04 4.20 -22.07
C SER A 685 0.97 3.08 -22.30
N HIS A 686 1.26 2.32 -21.26
CA HIS A 686 1.96 1.04 -21.32
C HIS A 686 1.02 -0.17 -21.20
N ASP A 687 -0.27 0.05 -20.87
CA ASP A 687 -1.26 -1.02 -20.73
C ASP A 687 -1.73 -1.53 -22.10
N GLU A 688 -1.37 -2.78 -22.40
CA GLU A 688 -1.67 -3.45 -23.66
C GLU A 688 -3.18 -3.52 -23.97
N ARG A 689 -4.01 -3.81 -22.95
CA ARG A 689 -5.46 -3.91 -23.12
C ARG A 689 -6.06 -2.55 -23.37
N PHE A 690 -5.62 -1.54 -22.62
CA PHE A 690 -6.07 -0.16 -22.83
C PHE A 690 -5.77 0.29 -24.26
N ILE A 691 -4.55 0.06 -24.75
CA ILE A 691 -4.15 0.43 -26.10
C ILE A 691 -4.97 -0.34 -27.14
N THR A 692 -5.09 -1.66 -27.00
CA THR A 692 -5.80 -2.50 -27.96
C THR A 692 -7.29 -2.16 -28.04
N ALA A 693 -7.92 -1.80 -26.92
CA ALA A 693 -9.35 -1.49 -26.87
C ALA A 693 -9.69 -0.05 -27.31
N THR A 694 -8.78 0.92 -27.09
CA THR A 694 -9.08 2.34 -27.32
C THR A 694 -8.45 2.92 -28.58
N SER A 695 -7.37 2.32 -29.10
CA SER A 695 -6.55 2.89 -30.16
C SER A 695 -6.79 2.25 -31.52
N SER A 696 -6.73 3.07 -32.57
CA SER A 696 -6.81 2.64 -33.97
C SER A 696 -5.46 2.77 -34.69
N GLN A 697 -4.58 3.61 -34.16
CA GLN A 697 -3.28 3.91 -34.75
C GLN A 697 -2.23 3.92 -33.64
N LEU A 698 -1.18 3.13 -33.83
CA LEU A 698 -0.02 3.11 -32.96
C LEU A 698 1.07 4.00 -33.55
N TRP A 699 1.63 4.90 -32.75
CA TRP A 699 2.72 5.78 -33.10
C TRP A 699 3.90 5.50 -32.17
N VAL A 700 5.05 5.22 -32.75
CA VAL A 700 6.27 4.89 -32.01
C VAL A 700 7.17 6.13 -31.97
N CYS A 701 7.54 6.54 -30.77
CA CYS A 701 8.49 7.61 -30.50
C CYS A 701 9.84 6.98 -30.17
N SER A 702 10.76 6.96 -31.14
CA SER A 702 12.12 6.41 -30.99
C SER A 702 13.13 7.18 -31.84
N ASP A 703 14.38 7.22 -31.38
CA ASP A 703 15.53 7.81 -32.09
C ASP A 703 15.31 9.27 -32.56
N GLY A 704 14.49 9.99 -31.82
CA GLY A 704 14.13 11.38 -32.11
C GLY A 704 13.13 11.57 -33.26
N SER A 705 12.38 10.53 -33.62
CA SER A 705 11.30 10.60 -34.61
C SER A 705 9.98 10.07 -34.02
N LEU A 706 8.86 10.48 -34.61
CA LEU A 706 7.52 9.99 -34.27
C LEU A 706 6.90 9.40 -35.54
N THR A 707 6.88 8.07 -35.62
CA THR A 707 6.46 7.34 -36.83
C THR A 707 5.23 6.49 -36.58
N LYS A 708 4.34 6.41 -37.58
CA LYS A 708 3.17 5.53 -37.54
C LYS A 708 3.61 4.06 -37.72
N TYR A 709 3.24 3.21 -36.77
CA TYR A 709 3.49 1.77 -36.83
C TYR A 709 2.29 1.04 -37.43
N SER A 710 2.55 0.06 -38.31
CA SER A 710 1.52 -0.66 -39.07
C SER A 710 1.14 -2.03 -38.50
N GLY A 711 1.58 -2.38 -37.29
CA GLY A 711 1.26 -3.64 -36.61
C GLY A 711 0.50 -3.45 -35.28
N ASN A 712 0.23 -4.56 -34.60
CA ASN A 712 -0.43 -4.57 -33.30
C ASN A 712 0.56 -4.32 -32.15
N VAL A 713 0.03 -4.11 -30.93
CA VAL A 713 0.84 -3.92 -29.72
C VAL A 713 1.66 -5.17 -29.39
N GLU A 714 1.08 -6.37 -29.55
CA GLU A 714 1.77 -7.65 -29.39
C GLU A 714 2.96 -7.78 -30.34
N ASP A 715 2.79 -7.40 -31.62
CA ASP A 715 3.87 -7.42 -32.62
C ASP A 715 5.02 -6.49 -32.22
N TYR A 716 4.67 -5.31 -31.70
CA TYR A 716 5.64 -4.35 -31.21
C TYR A 716 6.39 -4.87 -29.98
N LYS A 717 5.68 -5.49 -29.03
CA LYS A 717 6.28 -6.12 -27.84
C LYS A 717 7.26 -7.24 -28.22
N ASN A 718 6.87 -8.11 -29.15
CA ASN A 718 7.73 -9.18 -29.66
C ASN A 718 8.99 -8.63 -30.34
N LEU A 719 8.85 -7.57 -31.13
CA LEU A 719 9.98 -6.88 -31.78
C LEU A 719 10.96 -6.31 -30.75
N ILE A 720 10.45 -5.72 -29.66
CA ILE A 720 11.26 -5.19 -28.56
C ILE A 720 12.00 -6.31 -27.82
N VAL A 721 11.29 -7.37 -27.41
CA VAL A 721 11.90 -8.49 -26.68
C VAL A 721 13.02 -9.14 -27.52
N ASN A 722 12.79 -9.31 -28.82
CA ASN A 722 13.81 -9.83 -29.74
C ASN A 722 15.03 -8.90 -29.85
N ASN A 723 14.81 -7.58 -29.92
CA ASN A 723 15.90 -6.60 -29.95
C ASN A 723 16.71 -6.57 -28.65
N ILE A 724 16.05 -6.69 -27.49
CA ILE A 724 16.73 -6.75 -26.19
C ILE A 724 17.54 -8.05 -26.09
N ARG A 725 16.96 -9.20 -26.45
CA ARG A 725 17.66 -10.50 -26.50
C ARG A 725 18.85 -10.50 -27.46
N ALA A 726 18.77 -9.75 -28.56
CA ALA A 726 19.88 -9.59 -29.48
C ALA A 726 21.02 -8.73 -28.88
N LYS A 727 20.69 -7.73 -28.05
CA LYS A 727 21.67 -6.89 -27.33
C LYS A 727 22.28 -7.56 -26.09
N THR A 728 21.57 -8.50 -25.46
CA THR A 728 22.02 -9.18 -24.23
C THR A 728 22.67 -10.55 -24.47
N LYS A 729 22.73 -11.04 -25.71
CA LYS A 729 23.59 -12.19 -26.04
C LYS A 729 25.06 -11.74 -26.03
N PRO A 730 25.93 -12.44 -25.28
CA PRO A 730 27.36 -12.14 -25.25
C PRO A 730 28.04 -12.38 -26.60
#